data_AF-A0A9D5SKP9-F1
#
_entry.id   AF-A0A9D5SKP9-F1
#
_cell.length_a   1.000
_cell.length_b   1.000
_cell.length_c   1.000
_cell.angle_alpha   90.00
_cell.angle_beta   90.00
_cell.angle_gamma   90.00
#
_symmetry.space_group_name_H-M   'P 1'
#
loop_
_entity.id
_entity.type
_entity.pdbx_description
1 polymer ?
#
loop_
_entity_poly.entity_id
_entity_poly.type
_entity_poly.pdbx_seq_one_letter_code
_entity_poly.pdbx_strand_id
1 'polypeptide(L)'
;MKKAISFFVLIALLFNCCSMIVSANSALSTSEVAYDGNDIGFIHDCTYDPVRKQINISGTIKHDVLIDHTGHNIAVYAIPNGKTLADVLSSPTSKPVASAHISIKFQFSIKADSTEARFSKYAVIIYDIIANAKVVGTPSYPAVVSTYKFDAENRGYKGLSTQLVSNATDSGAKTAIVPVYLNKLVNNVSSGYIYDFEQGSLFFDKPYIDALDVRIKSLSAVGARVYLQYLFDSTEDSQLLALGTASGDGTDLPDMREYYNVTLIEAFTDFLLDRYSDEDNTRIDGMILGERVDAKYTANILSVEEYVENYAFYMTVVGSTARAHSPAIDIVLPLSDADGYSSGAVLETELSPSVFLEEICIFFDDSFYGKFSFSTLVQSSSIPYGISDEAISEGEFTKPEYNGINADTAAEYSWYILNLAQRFESAPEGFIFLWEVPKDISCDVLNAAYAYSYFKLLSNSNLSSFVVSFAQIEKEGDYSRYSDISRMVKYIDTDQSSDVTKEALRMLGENSWSNVLGADYRENPITGKVIELKEISSAPSNILGEYAYHDFSYHTDISLWFAGNDCDSMKITHSDTVGRALEAHFLGKANEPTEYSEIICRYEYPETFEFTPDMSMKFSIKNDDNDKDALYEVKFTIGDGKNIAHITKLCRSYEQITVFFNVAEYFDIAKTDYIKIGIRSLTGEGSGYSLSVASISGYSTQYTSEELADMISDERSRIKDDINSVSDTQEKDEVNTVIVVTAVAVVVAVIAIGLFMCFRRDET
;
A
#
# COMPACT_ATOMS: atom_id res chain seq x y z
N MET A 1 -31.61 43.26 61.96
CA MET A 1 -31.32 43.54 60.54
C MET A 1 -29.84 43.87 60.46
N LYS A 2 -28.87 43.04 60.08
CA LYS A 2 -28.84 41.90 59.13
C LYS A 2 -29.52 42.27 57.82
N LYS A 3 -28.72 42.34 56.75
CA LYS A 3 -29.01 42.77 55.35
C LYS A 3 -28.87 44.28 55.08
N ALA A 4 -27.62 44.73 54.91
CA ALA A 4 -27.26 45.93 54.13
C ALA A 4 -25.73 46.04 53.87
N ILE A 5 -24.89 45.39 54.69
CA ILE A 5 -23.42 45.59 54.64
C ILE A 5 -22.70 44.65 53.66
N SER A 6 -23.34 43.61 53.13
CA SER A 6 -22.67 42.63 52.26
C SER A 6 -22.78 42.91 50.75
N PHE A 7 -23.43 43.99 50.32
CA PHE A 7 -23.61 44.29 48.88
C PHE A 7 -22.76 45.46 48.37
N PHE A 8 -22.34 46.38 49.25
CA PHE A 8 -21.55 47.57 48.85
C PHE A 8 -20.03 47.36 48.86
N VAL A 9 -19.52 46.32 49.53
CA VAL A 9 -18.09 45.99 49.52
C VAL A 9 -17.69 45.18 48.28
N LEU A 10 -18.64 44.50 47.63
CA LEU A 10 -18.36 43.69 46.43
C LEU A 10 -18.26 44.53 45.13
N ILE A 11 -18.86 45.72 45.08
CA ILE A 11 -18.86 46.59 43.88
C ILE A 11 -17.66 47.55 43.87
N ALA A 12 -17.10 47.91 45.03
CA ALA A 12 -15.89 48.74 45.12
C ALA A 12 -14.58 47.98 44.81
N LEU A 13 -14.61 46.65 44.82
CA LEU A 13 -13.48 45.79 44.44
C LEU A 13 -13.46 45.44 42.94
N LEU A 14 -14.54 45.72 42.20
CA LEU A 14 -14.68 45.41 40.77
C LEU A 14 -14.32 46.56 39.83
N PHE A 15 -13.91 47.73 40.33
CA PHE A 15 -13.67 48.92 39.50
C PHE A 15 -12.28 49.58 39.65
N ASN A 16 -11.32 48.94 40.33
CA ASN A 16 -10.01 49.56 40.63
C ASN A 16 -8.79 48.89 39.99
N CYS A 17 -8.97 48.09 38.93
CA CYS A 17 -7.85 47.48 38.20
C CYS A 17 -8.00 47.62 36.67
N CYS A 18 -8.11 48.86 36.20
CA CYS A 18 -7.80 49.38 34.85
C CYS A 18 -7.89 50.91 35.03
N SER A 19 -6.93 51.79 34.78
CA SER A 19 -5.68 51.78 34.04
C SER A 19 -4.98 53.11 34.37
N MET A 20 -3.68 53.14 34.65
CA MET A 20 -2.83 54.27 34.24
C MET A 20 -1.36 53.84 34.14
N ILE A 21 -0.94 53.79 32.89
CA ILE A 21 0.41 53.64 32.38
C ILE A 21 1.18 54.92 32.72
N VAL A 22 2.29 54.80 33.47
CA VAL A 22 3.49 55.63 33.26
C VAL A 22 4.72 54.74 33.49
N SER A 23 5.54 54.70 32.46
CA SER A 23 6.78 53.96 32.27
C SER A 23 7.81 54.10 33.39
N ALA A 24 8.30 52.97 33.88
CA ALA A 24 9.66 52.82 34.35
C ALA A 24 10.25 51.57 33.69
N ASN A 25 11.13 51.82 32.72
CA ASN A 25 11.92 50.82 32.01
C ASN A 25 12.72 49.97 33.01
N SER A 26 12.35 48.71 33.14
CA SER A 26 13.31 47.63 33.39
C SER A 26 12.98 46.53 32.40
N ALA A 27 13.79 46.41 31.37
CA ALA A 27 13.73 45.32 30.40
C ALA A 27 13.82 43.98 31.16
N LEU A 28 12.68 43.32 31.38
CA LEU A 28 12.68 41.87 31.40
C LEU A 28 12.79 41.48 29.93
N SER A 29 14.02 41.17 29.52
CA SER A 29 14.27 40.36 28.36
C SER A 29 13.34 39.15 28.42
N THR A 30 12.49 38.99 27.42
CA THR A 30 12.06 37.67 26.96
C THR A 30 13.34 36.89 26.71
N SER A 31 13.84 36.18 27.71
CA SER A 31 14.79 35.11 27.44
C SER A 31 14.00 34.10 26.63
N GLU A 32 14.23 34.07 25.32
CA GLU A 32 13.99 32.89 24.53
C GLU A 32 14.40 31.69 25.40
N VAL A 33 13.52 30.69 25.52
CA VAL A 33 13.99 29.35 25.88
C VAL A 33 14.79 28.91 24.66
N ALA A 34 16.00 29.44 24.54
CA ALA A 34 16.93 29.11 23.50
C ALA A 34 17.36 27.69 23.79
N TYR A 35 17.25 26.85 22.77
CA TYR A 35 18.03 25.63 22.68
C TYR A 35 19.50 26.04 22.68
N ASP A 36 20.09 26.19 23.87
CA ASP A 36 21.54 26.17 24.04
C ASP A 36 21.96 24.76 23.63
N GLY A 37 22.52 24.60 22.42
CA GLY A 37 22.95 23.33 21.85
C GLY A 37 23.99 22.54 22.68
N ASN A 38 24.19 22.87 23.96
CA ASN A 38 24.77 21.99 24.96
C ASN A 38 23.74 20.95 25.41
N ASP A 39 23.64 19.82 24.69
CA ASP A 39 22.79 18.68 25.08
C ASP A 39 23.00 18.31 26.55
N ILE A 40 22.01 18.54 27.40
CA ILE A 40 22.05 18.16 28.83
C ILE A 40 21.72 16.67 29.04
N GLY A 41 21.31 15.99 27.99
CA GLY A 41 20.94 14.58 27.94
C GLY A 41 20.47 14.20 26.53
N PHE A 42 20.00 12.96 26.37
CA PHE A 42 19.52 12.42 25.11
C PHE A 42 18.23 11.65 25.33
N ILE A 43 17.28 11.80 24.42
CA ILE A 43 16.15 10.88 24.29
C ILE A 43 16.64 9.74 23.38
N HIS A 44 16.48 8.49 23.83
CA HIS A 44 16.87 7.30 23.07
C HIS A 44 15.69 6.74 22.26
N ASP A 45 14.50 6.76 22.86
CA ASP A 45 13.29 6.22 22.26
C ASP A 45 12.10 7.13 22.54
N CYS A 46 11.29 7.36 21.52
CA CYS A 46 9.93 7.86 21.60
C CYS A 46 9.11 6.96 20.67
N THR A 47 8.36 6.01 21.24
CA THR A 47 7.61 5.01 20.45
C THR A 47 6.16 4.92 20.86
N TYR A 48 5.28 4.65 19.90
CA TYR A 48 3.87 4.36 20.14
C TYR A 48 3.63 2.85 20.12
N ASP A 49 3.05 2.33 21.20
CA ASP A 49 2.51 0.98 21.32
C ASP A 49 1.01 1.02 21.02
N PRO A 50 0.57 0.59 19.81
CA PRO A 50 -0.83 0.65 19.40
C PRO A 50 -1.71 -0.31 20.22
N VAL A 51 -1.18 -1.46 20.65
CA VAL A 51 -1.90 -2.47 21.43
C VAL A 51 -2.27 -1.92 22.81
N ARG A 52 -1.31 -1.25 23.46
CA ARG A 52 -1.54 -0.65 24.79
C ARG A 52 -2.06 0.78 24.73
N LYS A 53 -2.09 1.40 23.54
CA LYS A 53 -2.38 2.82 23.32
C LYS A 53 -1.51 3.71 24.20
N GLN A 54 -0.20 3.43 24.20
CA GLN A 54 0.78 4.08 25.08
C GLN A 54 1.97 4.61 24.29
N ILE A 55 2.41 5.82 24.64
CA ILE A 55 3.65 6.40 24.17
C ILE A 55 4.73 6.15 25.22
N ASN A 56 5.79 5.49 24.81
CA ASN A 56 6.93 5.15 25.64
C ASN A 56 8.09 6.07 25.29
N ILE A 57 8.61 6.77 26.29
CA ILE A 57 9.73 7.70 26.13
C ILE A 57 10.84 7.25 27.06
N SER A 58 12.04 7.05 26.52
CA SER A 58 13.21 6.65 27.29
C SER A 58 14.43 7.50 26.91
N GLY A 59 15.33 7.70 27.86
CA GLY A 59 16.52 8.51 27.61
C GLY A 59 17.49 8.56 28.79
N THR A 60 18.54 9.35 28.62
CA THR A 60 19.57 9.59 29.61
C THR A 60 19.86 11.06 29.83
N ILE A 61 20.32 11.39 31.04
CA ILE A 61 20.79 12.73 31.42
C ILE A 61 22.28 12.62 31.70
N LYS A 62 23.06 13.64 31.29
CA LYS A 62 24.49 13.66 31.59
C LYS A 62 24.73 13.74 33.10
N HIS A 63 25.79 13.09 33.56
CA HIS A 63 26.06 12.91 35.00
C HIS A 63 26.33 14.23 35.73
N ASP A 64 27.05 15.14 35.09
CA ASP A 64 27.31 16.51 35.56
C ASP A 64 26.02 17.31 35.73
N VAL A 65 25.11 17.24 34.75
CA VAL A 65 23.78 17.89 34.83
C VAL A 65 22.96 17.33 35.99
N LEU A 66 22.97 16.01 36.22
CA LEU A 66 22.25 15.41 37.34
C LEU A 66 22.74 15.95 38.69
N ILE A 67 24.06 16.09 38.86
CA ILE A 67 24.66 16.62 40.10
C ILE A 67 24.16 18.05 40.33
N ASP A 68 24.20 18.89 39.30
CA ASP A 68 23.78 20.30 39.39
C ASP A 68 22.28 20.48 39.63
N HIS A 69 21.46 19.49 39.25
CA HIS A 69 20.01 19.53 39.38
C HIS A 69 19.48 18.48 40.37
N THR A 70 20.29 18.06 41.35
CA THR A 70 19.88 17.09 42.37
C THR A 70 18.65 17.60 43.14
N GLY A 71 17.54 16.86 43.09
CA GLY A 71 16.28 17.23 43.77
C GLY A 71 15.22 17.89 42.87
N HIS A 72 15.52 18.12 41.59
CA HIS A 72 14.55 18.60 40.61
C HIS A 72 13.70 17.47 40.02
N ASN A 73 12.64 17.87 39.31
CA ASN A 73 11.80 16.94 38.55
C ASN A 73 12.11 17.03 37.06
N ILE A 74 12.08 15.87 36.42
CA ILE A 74 12.01 15.72 34.98
C ILE A 74 10.55 15.56 34.59
N ALA A 75 10.13 16.25 33.54
CA ALA A 75 8.75 16.27 33.08
C ALA A 75 8.69 16.14 31.57
N VAL A 76 7.60 15.55 31.09
CA VAL A 76 7.33 15.39 29.67
C VAL A 76 6.18 16.31 29.29
N TYR A 77 6.32 16.98 28.15
CA TYR A 77 5.30 17.80 27.53
C TYR A 77 4.98 17.26 26.15
N ALA A 78 3.69 17.17 25.83
CA ALA A 78 3.22 16.99 24.47
C ALA A 78 3.14 18.38 23.81
N ILE A 79 3.70 18.49 22.62
CA ILE A 79 3.67 19.66 21.75
C ILE A 79 2.72 19.34 20.60
N PRO A 80 1.48 19.89 20.64
CA PRO A 80 0.54 19.70 19.55
C PRO A 80 1.09 20.22 18.23
N ASN A 81 0.62 19.66 17.11
CA ASN A 81 1.06 20.12 15.81
C ASN A 81 0.77 21.62 15.59
N GLY A 82 1.68 22.33 14.93
CA GLY A 82 1.58 23.78 14.73
C GLY A 82 1.86 24.63 15.99
N LYS A 83 2.31 24.02 17.09
CA LYS A 83 2.78 24.74 18.30
C LYS A 83 4.27 24.54 18.50
N THR A 84 4.92 25.54 19.07
CA THR A 84 6.30 25.43 19.54
C THR A 84 6.35 25.01 21.01
N LEU A 85 7.51 24.51 21.45
CA LEU A 85 7.72 24.24 22.87
C LEU A 85 7.53 25.51 23.73
N ALA A 86 7.94 26.68 23.22
CA ALA A 86 7.75 27.95 23.90
C ALA A 86 6.27 28.29 24.09
N ASP A 87 5.41 28.02 23.10
CA ASP A 87 3.97 28.22 23.21
C ASP A 87 3.37 27.32 24.29
N VAL A 88 3.81 26.06 24.34
CA VAL A 88 3.34 25.08 25.33
C VAL A 88 3.78 25.48 26.74
N LEU A 89 5.02 25.95 26.92
CA LEU A 89 5.55 26.33 28.24
C LEU A 89 5.02 27.67 28.75
N SER A 90 4.70 28.60 27.85
CA SER A 90 4.14 29.91 28.21
C SER A 90 2.64 29.87 28.49
N SER A 91 1.96 28.79 28.07
CA SER A 91 0.53 28.62 28.31
C SER A 91 0.20 28.29 29.78
N PRO A 92 -0.64 29.09 30.46
CA PRO A 92 -0.99 28.87 31.87
C PRO A 92 -1.85 27.62 32.10
N THR A 93 -2.40 27.02 31.04
CA THR A 93 -3.21 25.79 31.10
C THR A 93 -2.40 24.53 30.80
N SER A 94 -1.18 24.68 30.30
CA SER A 94 -0.31 23.55 29.94
C SER A 94 0.22 22.87 31.21
N LYS A 95 0.07 21.55 31.26
CA LYS A 95 0.56 20.69 32.35
C LYS A 95 1.42 19.59 31.74
N PRO A 96 2.43 19.10 32.47
CA PRO A 96 3.22 17.99 32.01
C PRO A 96 2.32 16.75 31.89
N VAL A 97 2.48 15.99 30.81
CA VAL A 97 1.74 14.73 30.58
C VAL A 97 2.29 13.59 31.45
N ALA A 98 3.55 13.69 31.87
CA ALA A 98 4.16 12.83 32.87
C ALA A 98 5.27 13.58 33.61
N SER A 99 5.55 13.19 34.86
CA SER A 99 6.69 13.71 35.61
C SER A 99 7.25 12.70 36.60
N ALA A 100 8.54 12.79 36.87
CA ALA A 100 9.26 11.95 37.82
C ALA A 100 10.42 12.74 38.46
N HIS A 101 10.99 12.19 39.53
CA HIS A 101 12.27 12.70 40.03
C HIS A 101 13.38 12.43 39.04
N ILE A 102 14.31 13.39 38.92
CA ILE A 102 15.43 13.28 38.00
C ILE A 102 16.33 12.08 38.33
N SER A 103 16.72 11.32 37.29
CA SER A 103 17.64 10.19 37.37
C SER A 103 18.48 10.10 36.10
N ILE A 104 19.64 9.43 36.17
CA ILE A 104 20.54 9.26 35.00
C ILE A 104 19.81 8.64 33.81
N LYS A 105 18.94 7.66 34.08
CA LYS A 105 18.04 7.04 33.09
C LYS A 105 16.61 7.39 33.45
N PHE A 106 15.81 7.77 32.47
CA PHE A 106 14.38 7.99 32.65
C PHE A 106 13.57 7.14 31.68
N GLN A 107 12.36 6.78 32.09
CA GLN A 107 11.40 6.09 31.27
C GLN A 107 9.99 6.55 31.66
N PHE A 108 9.20 6.93 30.68
CA PHE A 108 7.80 7.33 30.82
C PHE A 108 6.92 6.46 29.93
N SER A 109 5.71 6.18 30.41
CA SER A 109 4.64 5.57 29.63
C SER A 109 3.40 6.43 29.77
N ILE A 110 2.93 6.98 28.65
CA ILE A 110 1.89 8.01 28.58
C ILE A 110 0.72 7.45 27.80
N LYS A 111 -0.50 7.57 28.34
CA LYS A 111 -1.70 7.13 27.63
C LYS A 111 -1.99 8.04 26.44
N ALA A 112 -2.21 7.47 25.26
CA ALA A 112 -2.42 8.20 24.00
C ALA A 112 -3.73 7.77 23.33
N ASP A 113 -4.86 8.14 23.93
CA ASP A 113 -6.19 7.77 23.43
C ASP A 113 -6.66 8.66 22.27
N SER A 114 -6.18 9.90 22.16
CA SER A 114 -6.58 10.85 21.12
C SER A 114 -5.54 10.99 20.00
N THR A 115 -6.00 11.38 18.82
CA THR A 115 -5.20 11.78 17.66
C THR A 115 -4.16 12.82 18.05
N GLU A 116 -4.56 13.85 18.82
CA GLU A 116 -3.65 14.89 19.29
C GLU A 116 -2.48 14.30 20.09
N ALA A 117 -2.74 13.33 20.97
CA ALA A 117 -1.68 12.68 21.73
C ALA A 117 -0.77 11.84 20.82
N ARG A 118 -1.34 11.06 19.89
CA ARG A 118 -0.57 10.19 19.00
C ARG A 118 0.36 10.95 18.06
N PHE A 119 0.00 12.16 17.63
CA PHE A 119 0.77 12.93 16.65
C PHE A 119 1.38 14.23 17.20
N SER A 120 1.50 14.36 18.52
CA SER A 120 2.28 15.43 19.15
C SER A 120 3.77 15.11 19.16
N LYS A 121 4.64 16.13 19.09
CA LYS A 121 6.06 15.98 19.46
C LYS A 121 6.16 15.91 20.99
N TYR A 122 7.04 15.06 21.52
CA TYR A 122 7.25 14.95 22.94
C TYR A 122 8.59 15.55 23.34
N ALA A 123 8.53 16.55 24.23
CA ALA A 123 9.70 17.20 24.80
C ALA A 123 9.89 16.77 26.24
N VAL A 124 11.14 16.51 26.62
CA VAL A 124 11.53 16.17 27.98
C VAL A 124 12.27 17.36 28.59
N ILE A 125 11.90 17.77 29.80
CA ILE A 125 12.33 19.04 30.39
C ILE A 125 12.70 18.85 31.86
N ILE A 126 13.75 19.52 32.31
CA ILE A 126 14.09 19.66 33.73
C ILE A 126 13.56 21.01 34.23
N TYR A 127 12.79 20.98 35.32
CA TYR A 127 12.29 22.19 35.99
C TYR A 127 13.24 22.62 37.10
N ASP A 128 13.77 23.85 37.03
CA ASP A 128 14.42 24.51 38.17
C ASP A 128 13.37 25.09 39.15
N ILE A 129 13.71 25.14 40.44
CA ILE A 129 12.97 25.81 41.54
C ILE A 129 12.76 27.31 41.22
N ILE A 130 13.56 27.90 40.32
CA ILE A 130 13.51 29.32 39.89
C ILE A 130 12.85 29.47 38.48
N ALA A 131 12.11 28.48 37.99
CA ALA A 131 11.32 28.53 36.75
C ALA A 131 12.10 28.65 35.43
N ASN A 132 13.39 28.29 35.41
CA ASN A 132 14.12 28.06 34.17
C ASN A 132 13.91 26.60 33.71
N ALA A 133 13.32 26.43 32.52
CA ALA A 133 13.14 25.14 31.87
C ALA A 133 14.34 24.82 30.99
N LYS A 134 14.93 23.64 31.14
CA LYS A 134 15.98 23.13 30.24
C LYS A 134 15.50 21.90 29.49
N VAL A 135 15.65 21.89 28.17
CA VAL A 135 15.19 20.80 27.29
C VAL A 135 16.24 19.68 27.27
N VAL A 136 15.79 18.44 27.45
CA VAL A 136 16.61 17.22 27.41
C VAL A 136 16.52 16.65 26.00
N GLY A 137 17.49 17.00 25.15
CA GLY A 137 17.56 16.59 23.75
C GLY A 137 16.48 17.21 22.85
N THR A 138 16.52 16.89 21.57
CA THR A 138 15.54 17.35 20.58
C THR A 138 14.17 16.69 20.81
N PRO A 139 13.05 17.44 20.82
CA PRO A 139 11.71 16.86 20.88
C PRO A 139 11.43 15.93 19.68
N SER A 140 10.78 14.79 19.92
CA SER A 140 10.56 13.75 18.90
C SER A 140 9.11 13.32 18.78
N TYR A 141 8.69 12.93 17.59
CA TYR A 141 7.42 12.25 17.39
C TYR A 141 7.50 10.79 17.86
N PRO A 142 6.39 10.21 18.33
CA PRO A 142 6.37 8.80 18.67
C PRO A 142 6.39 7.94 17.40
N ALA A 143 7.43 7.12 17.23
CA ALA A 143 7.54 6.19 16.10
C ALA A 143 6.73 4.91 16.35
N VAL A 144 6.04 4.40 15.33
CA VAL A 144 5.55 3.02 15.31
C VAL A 144 6.59 2.15 14.62
N VAL A 145 7.05 1.10 15.31
CA VAL A 145 8.12 0.24 14.80
C VAL A 145 7.65 -0.47 13.54
N SER A 146 8.38 -0.23 12.45
CA SER A 146 8.19 -0.93 11.18
C SER A 146 8.86 -2.30 11.23
N THR A 147 8.17 -3.33 10.73
CA THR A 147 8.79 -4.63 10.39
C THR A 147 8.92 -4.81 8.89
N TYR A 148 8.48 -3.82 8.10
CA TYR A 148 8.72 -3.82 6.67
C TYR A 148 10.23 -3.89 6.44
N LYS A 149 10.61 -4.77 5.53
CA LYS A 149 11.95 -4.87 5.00
C LYS A 149 11.84 -5.09 3.52
N PHE A 150 12.57 -4.31 2.75
CA PHE A 150 12.78 -4.60 1.35
C PHE A 150 13.32 -6.02 1.16
N ASP A 151 12.49 -6.88 0.57
CA ASP A 151 12.84 -8.25 0.22
C ASP A 151 13.21 -8.32 -1.28
N ALA A 152 14.52 -8.46 -1.52
CA ALA A 152 15.06 -8.58 -2.87
C ALA A 152 14.80 -9.95 -3.51
N GLU A 153 14.42 -10.97 -2.75
CA GLU A 153 14.26 -12.37 -3.21
C GLU A 153 12.81 -12.67 -3.62
N ASN A 154 11.82 -12.02 -3.02
CA ASN A 154 10.40 -12.24 -3.30
C ASN A 154 9.80 -11.15 -4.22
N ARG A 155 10.41 -10.97 -5.41
CA ARG A 155 10.06 -9.91 -6.36
C ARG A 155 8.76 -10.19 -7.10
N GLY A 156 7.70 -9.46 -6.77
CA GLY A 156 6.57 -9.25 -7.67
C GLY A 156 6.92 -8.24 -8.77
N TYR A 157 7.88 -8.60 -9.62
CA TYR A 157 8.56 -7.64 -10.49
C TYR A 157 7.65 -7.04 -11.57
N LYS A 158 6.78 -7.85 -12.18
CA LYS A 158 5.81 -7.39 -13.17
C LYS A 158 4.60 -6.74 -12.50
N GLY A 159 4.35 -5.46 -12.74
CA GLY A 159 3.20 -4.75 -12.18
C GLY A 159 2.38 -3.93 -13.17
N LEU A 160 1.15 -3.60 -12.77
CA LEU A 160 0.19 -2.83 -13.57
C LEU A 160 -0.56 -1.78 -12.72
N SER A 161 -0.81 -0.62 -13.32
CA SER A 161 -1.73 0.40 -12.81
C SER A 161 -2.77 0.67 -13.89
N THR A 162 -3.98 0.15 -13.71
CA THR A 162 -5.08 0.21 -14.68
C THR A 162 -6.43 0.11 -13.96
N GLN A 163 -7.46 0.72 -14.54
CA GLN A 163 -8.85 0.55 -14.14
C GLN A 163 -9.45 -0.78 -14.61
N LEU A 164 -8.80 -1.45 -15.59
CA LEU A 164 -9.19 -2.73 -16.15
C LEU A 164 -8.68 -3.88 -15.27
N VAL A 165 -9.36 -4.14 -14.16
CA VAL A 165 -8.95 -5.13 -13.14
C VAL A 165 -8.89 -6.55 -13.69
N SER A 166 -9.89 -6.98 -14.49
CA SER A 166 -9.86 -8.33 -15.09
C SER A 166 -8.62 -8.52 -15.96
N ASN A 167 -8.27 -7.49 -16.72
CA ASN A 167 -7.11 -7.47 -17.59
C ASN A 167 -5.80 -7.58 -16.77
N ALA A 168 -5.69 -6.83 -15.68
CA ALA A 168 -4.53 -6.89 -14.80
C ALA A 168 -4.32 -8.29 -14.21
N THR A 169 -5.39 -8.92 -13.73
CA THR A 169 -5.34 -10.28 -13.19
C THR A 169 -5.02 -11.32 -14.27
N ASP A 170 -5.57 -11.18 -15.47
CA ASP A 170 -5.32 -12.06 -16.63
C ASP A 170 -3.89 -12.00 -17.16
N SER A 171 -3.24 -10.85 -17.00
CA SER A 171 -1.82 -10.68 -17.32
C SER A 171 -0.88 -11.25 -16.25
N GLY A 172 -1.42 -11.73 -15.13
CA GLY A 172 -0.61 -12.23 -14.01
C GLY A 172 0.24 -11.13 -13.37
N ALA A 173 -0.31 -9.92 -13.23
CA ALA A 173 0.36 -8.85 -12.50
C ALA A 173 0.67 -9.28 -11.07
N LYS A 174 1.90 -9.02 -10.63
CA LYS A 174 2.40 -9.34 -9.29
C LYS A 174 2.39 -8.15 -8.34
N THR A 175 2.32 -6.95 -8.89
CA THR A 175 2.10 -5.70 -8.16
C THR A 175 1.02 -4.93 -8.88
N ALA A 176 0.06 -4.40 -8.14
CA ALA A 176 -1.02 -3.57 -8.65
C ALA A 176 -1.11 -2.27 -7.86
N ILE A 177 -1.24 -1.15 -8.56
CA ILE A 177 -1.49 0.15 -7.94
C ILE A 177 -2.95 0.53 -8.19
N VAL A 178 -3.70 0.74 -7.12
CA VAL A 178 -5.12 1.10 -7.16
C VAL A 178 -5.27 2.57 -6.72
N PRO A 179 -5.70 3.46 -7.63
CA PRO A 179 -5.98 4.85 -7.28
C PRO A 179 -7.16 4.97 -6.31
N VAL A 180 -6.95 5.71 -5.21
CA VAL A 180 -7.94 6.02 -4.18
C VAL A 180 -8.04 7.54 -4.05
N TYR A 181 -9.17 8.10 -4.51
CA TYR A 181 -9.47 9.52 -4.40
C TYR A 181 -10.05 9.81 -3.02
N LEU A 182 -9.24 10.38 -2.13
CA LEU A 182 -9.64 10.61 -0.73
C LEU A 182 -10.87 11.51 -0.63
N ASN A 183 -11.03 12.45 -1.56
CA ASN A 183 -12.20 13.33 -1.60
C ASN A 183 -13.50 12.65 -2.02
N LYS A 184 -13.43 11.43 -2.59
CA LYS A 184 -14.59 10.61 -2.98
C LYS A 184 -14.94 9.54 -1.94
N LEU A 185 -14.11 9.35 -0.91
CA LEU A 185 -14.35 8.36 0.14
C LEU A 185 -15.60 8.67 0.96
N VAL A 186 -15.94 9.95 1.14
CA VAL A 186 -17.06 10.40 1.99
C VAL A 186 -18.13 11.10 1.17
N ASN A 187 -19.38 10.97 1.59
CA ASN A 187 -20.50 11.68 0.97
C ASN A 187 -21.22 12.60 1.98
N ASN A 188 -21.90 13.63 1.46
CA ASN A 188 -22.66 14.62 2.25
C ASN A 188 -24.02 14.10 2.74
N VAL A 189 -24.40 12.91 2.27
CA VAL A 189 -25.71 12.34 2.55
C VAL A 189 -25.51 11.41 3.72
N SER A 190 -26.41 11.41 4.71
CA SER A 190 -26.35 10.47 5.85
C SER A 190 -26.70 9.03 5.42
N SER A 191 -26.08 8.54 4.35
CA SER A 191 -26.30 7.26 3.70
C SER A 191 -24.96 6.73 3.19
N GLY A 192 -24.51 5.61 3.73
CA GLY A 192 -23.20 5.05 3.43
C GLY A 192 -22.75 4.10 4.54
N TYR A 193 -21.47 3.74 4.52
CA TYR A 193 -20.86 3.05 5.65
C TYR A 193 -20.59 4.06 6.77
N ILE A 194 -21.15 3.81 7.95
CA ILE A 194 -20.93 4.66 9.12
C ILE A 194 -19.68 4.18 9.83
N TYR A 195 -18.75 5.09 10.08
CA TYR A 195 -17.54 4.81 10.82
C TYR A 195 -17.41 5.79 11.98
N ASP A 196 -17.45 5.27 13.20
CA ASP A 196 -17.31 6.06 14.42
C ASP A 196 -15.83 6.24 14.74
N PHE A 197 -15.35 7.48 14.71
CA PHE A 197 -13.95 7.82 14.98
C PHE A 197 -13.87 8.99 15.97
N GLU A 198 -13.17 8.76 17.07
CA GLU A 198 -13.12 9.67 18.23
C GLU A 198 -14.49 10.18 18.72
N GLN A 199 -14.78 11.47 18.51
CA GLN A 199 -16.01 12.13 18.98
C GLN A 199 -17.06 12.33 17.88
N GLY A 200 -16.86 11.75 16.69
CA GLY A 200 -17.75 11.92 15.53
C GLY A 200 -17.94 10.65 14.71
N SER A 201 -18.87 10.73 13.74
CA SER A 201 -19.13 9.65 12.77
C SER A 201 -18.91 10.19 11.36
N LEU A 202 -18.19 9.42 10.53
CA LEU A 202 -18.00 9.68 9.11
C LEU A 202 -18.93 8.78 8.29
N PHE A 203 -19.43 9.30 7.17
CA PHE A 203 -20.27 8.56 6.22
C PHE A 203 -19.47 8.31 4.94
N PHE A 204 -18.99 7.08 4.78
CA PHE A 204 -18.24 6.67 3.60
C PHE A 204 -19.17 6.30 2.45
N ASP A 205 -18.83 6.75 1.23
CA ASP A 205 -19.63 6.54 0.04
C ASP A 205 -19.68 5.05 -0.35
N LYS A 206 -20.84 4.45 -0.16
CA LYS A 206 -21.01 3.01 -0.35
C LYS A 206 -20.69 2.54 -1.77
N PRO A 207 -21.20 3.17 -2.85
CA PRO A 207 -20.82 2.80 -4.22
C PRO A 207 -19.32 2.86 -4.49
N TYR A 208 -18.64 3.92 -4.03
CA TYR A 208 -17.20 4.05 -4.21
C TYR A 208 -16.41 2.98 -3.46
N ILE A 209 -16.77 2.71 -2.19
CA ILE A 209 -16.14 1.66 -1.38
C ILE A 209 -16.43 0.26 -1.94
N ASP A 210 -17.66 -0.05 -2.34
CA ASP A 210 -18.03 -1.34 -2.91
C ASP A 210 -17.25 -1.60 -4.22
N ALA A 211 -17.01 -0.56 -5.03
CA ALA A 211 -16.16 -0.67 -6.21
C ALA A 211 -14.68 -0.92 -5.84
N LEU A 212 -14.15 -0.26 -4.80
CA LEU A 212 -12.79 -0.53 -4.32
C LEU A 212 -12.64 -1.96 -3.79
N ASP A 213 -13.64 -2.47 -3.05
CA ASP A 213 -13.65 -3.84 -2.55
C ASP A 213 -13.48 -4.83 -3.68
N VAL A 214 -14.28 -4.71 -4.73
CA VAL A 214 -14.24 -5.62 -5.88
C VAL A 214 -12.86 -5.61 -6.53
N ARG A 215 -12.24 -4.43 -6.68
CA ARG A 215 -10.91 -4.28 -7.30
C ARG A 215 -9.81 -4.92 -6.46
N ILE A 216 -9.74 -4.56 -5.18
CA ILE A 216 -8.73 -5.08 -4.24
C ILE A 216 -8.90 -6.59 -4.08
N LYS A 217 -10.16 -7.06 -4.00
CA LYS A 217 -10.47 -8.49 -3.88
C LYS A 217 -9.96 -9.29 -5.05
N SER A 218 -10.27 -8.84 -6.26
CA SER A 218 -9.87 -9.51 -7.49
C SER A 218 -8.34 -9.56 -7.66
N LEU A 219 -7.65 -8.46 -7.34
CA LEU A 219 -6.18 -8.37 -7.45
C LEU A 219 -5.47 -9.24 -6.40
N SER A 220 -5.88 -9.18 -5.13
CA SER A 220 -5.23 -9.99 -4.10
C SER A 220 -5.52 -11.49 -4.28
N ALA A 221 -6.70 -11.85 -4.80
CA ALA A 221 -7.10 -13.24 -4.97
C ALA A 221 -6.22 -13.96 -6.00
N VAL A 222 -5.64 -13.23 -6.96
CA VAL A 222 -4.65 -13.76 -7.89
C VAL A 222 -3.21 -13.59 -7.40
N GLY A 223 -3.01 -13.26 -6.12
CA GLY A 223 -1.69 -13.14 -5.49
C GLY A 223 -0.90 -11.89 -5.90
N ALA A 224 -1.55 -10.83 -6.38
CA ALA A 224 -0.90 -9.56 -6.63
C ALA A 224 -0.71 -8.78 -5.32
N ARG A 225 0.45 -8.13 -5.17
CA ARG A 225 0.66 -7.14 -4.12
C ARG A 225 -0.13 -5.87 -4.42
N VAL A 226 -0.99 -5.43 -3.52
CA VAL A 226 -1.89 -4.30 -3.78
C VAL A 226 -1.40 -3.06 -3.03
N TYR A 227 -1.09 -2.01 -3.79
CA TYR A 227 -0.76 -0.68 -3.27
C TYR A 227 -1.93 0.26 -3.49
N LEU A 228 -2.38 0.94 -2.43
CA LEU A 228 -3.37 2.02 -2.55
C LEU A 228 -2.65 3.34 -2.79
N GLN A 229 -2.94 4.00 -3.90
CA GLN A 229 -2.40 5.32 -4.20
C GLN A 229 -3.39 6.40 -3.79
N TYR A 230 -3.08 7.15 -2.75
CA TYR A 230 -3.91 8.25 -2.29
C TYR A 230 -3.77 9.45 -3.23
N LEU A 231 -4.89 9.87 -3.81
CA LEU A 231 -5.00 10.98 -4.75
C LEU A 231 -6.08 11.95 -4.30
N PHE A 232 -6.01 13.17 -4.84
CA PHE A 232 -7.03 14.20 -4.69
C PHE A 232 -7.56 14.56 -6.08
N ASP A 233 -8.87 14.58 -6.26
CA ASP A 233 -9.47 14.98 -7.55
C ASP A 233 -9.64 16.50 -7.58
N SER A 234 -8.88 17.19 -8.43
CA SER A 234 -8.89 18.64 -8.62
C SER A 234 -10.06 19.16 -9.46
N THR A 235 -10.87 18.27 -10.07
CA THR A 235 -11.87 18.63 -11.09
C THR A 235 -13.31 18.72 -10.59
N GLU A 236 -13.59 18.26 -9.37
CA GLU A 236 -14.90 18.41 -8.75
C GLU A 236 -14.85 19.52 -7.70
N ASP A 237 -15.83 20.45 -7.75
CA ASP A 237 -16.24 21.31 -6.63
C ASP A 237 -16.80 20.43 -5.48
N SER A 238 -16.03 19.42 -5.03
CA SER A 238 -16.35 18.65 -3.85
C SER A 238 -16.13 19.56 -2.64
N GLN A 239 -17.11 20.44 -2.37
CA GLN A 239 -17.23 21.31 -1.20
C GLN A 239 -17.17 20.54 0.14
N LEU A 240 -17.04 19.22 0.07
CA LEU A 240 -17.11 18.26 1.16
C LEU A 240 -15.85 18.13 1.97
N LEU A 241 -14.71 18.43 1.37
CA LEU A 241 -13.43 18.44 2.07
C LEU A 241 -12.68 19.70 1.71
N ALA A 242 -12.89 20.74 2.51
CA ALA A 242 -11.83 21.68 2.79
C ALA A 242 -10.76 20.96 3.64
N LEU A 243 -10.18 19.87 3.13
CA LEU A 243 -8.79 19.57 3.43
C LEU A 243 -8.06 20.80 2.90
N GLY A 244 -7.93 21.81 3.76
CA GLY A 244 -7.35 23.10 3.36
C GLY A 244 -6.07 22.78 2.62
N THR A 245 -6.00 23.16 1.34
CA THR A 245 -4.79 22.90 0.57
C THR A 245 -3.73 23.84 1.13
N ALA A 246 -2.54 23.33 1.45
CA ALA A 246 -1.49 24.14 2.05
C ALA A 246 -1.08 25.34 1.16
N SER A 247 -1.42 25.30 -0.13
CA SER A 247 -1.15 26.33 -1.15
C SER A 247 -2.37 27.13 -1.63
N GLY A 248 -3.59 26.95 -1.12
CA GLY A 248 -4.79 27.70 -1.59
C GLY A 248 -5.16 27.64 -3.10
N ASP A 249 -4.36 27.00 -3.97
CA ASP A 249 -4.48 27.05 -5.44
C ASP A 249 -4.44 25.62 -6.05
N GLY A 250 -5.14 24.67 -5.42
CA GLY A 250 -5.38 23.35 -6.01
C GLY A 250 -4.20 22.37 -5.94
N THR A 251 -3.28 22.52 -4.98
CA THR A 251 -2.30 21.45 -4.69
C THR A 251 -2.97 20.27 -4.00
N ASP A 252 -2.64 19.06 -4.46
CA ASP A 252 -3.10 17.75 -3.97
C ASP A 252 -2.50 17.33 -2.61
N LEU A 253 -2.33 18.25 -1.65
CA LEU A 253 -1.80 17.95 -0.32
C LEU A 253 -2.61 18.64 0.79
N PRO A 254 -3.13 17.89 1.79
CA PRO A 254 -3.78 18.47 2.96
C PRO A 254 -2.80 19.30 3.79
N ASP A 255 -3.28 20.45 4.30
CA ASP A 255 -2.58 21.24 5.30
C ASP A 255 -2.65 20.55 6.66
N MET A 256 -1.60 19.82 7.01
CA MET A 256 -1.55 19.03 8.23
C MET A 256 -1.33 19.88 9.48
N ARG A 257 -1.09 21.20 9.34
CA ARG A 257 -1.05 22.15 10.47
C ARG A 257 -2.43 22.29 11.12
N GLU A 258 -3.49 22.02 10.38
CA GLU A 258 -4.86 21.99 10.86
C GLU A 258 -5.18 20.63 11.51
N TYR A 259 -5.49 20.63 12.81
CA TYR A 259 -5.80 19.42 13.57
C TYR A 259 -6.95 18.58 12.97
N TYR A 260 -7.92 19.25 12.36
CA TYR A 260 -9.03 18.59 11.68
C TYR A 260 -8.55 17.69 10.53
N ASN A 261 -7.58 18.15 9.74
CA ASN A 261 -7.05 17.38 8.61
C ASN A 261 -6.26 16.16 9.10
N VAL A 262 -5.50 16.29 10.19
CA VAL A 262 -4.79 15.17 10.84
C VAL A 262 -5.78 14.07 11.24
N THR A 263 -6.84 14.46 11.95
CA THR A 263 -7.89 13.53 12.42
C THR A 263 -8.58 12.83 11.27
N LEU A 264 -8.85 13.55 10.19
CA LEU A 264 -9.55 13.00 9.03
C LEU A 264 -8.68 12.03 8.23
N ILE A 265 -7.41 12.38 7.97
CA ILE A 265 -6.47 11.48 7.28
C ILE A 265 -6.22 10.21 8.10
N GLU A 266 -6.10 10.34 9.42
CA GLU A 266 -6.05 9.18 10.31
C GLU A 266 -7.31 8.33 10.15
N ALA A 267 -8.51 8.92 10.25
CA ALA A 267 -9.77 8.19 10.14
C ALA A 267 -9.96 7.49 8.79
N PHE A 268 -9.56 8.11 7.68
CA PHE A 268 -9.60 7.49 6.35
C PHE A 268 -8.66 6.30 6.26
N THR A 269 -7.45 6.47 6.79
CA THR A 269 -6.43 5.42 6.80
C THR A 269 -6.87 4.26 7.69
N ASP A 270 -7.36 4.55 8.90
CA ASP A 270 -7.88 3.58 9.87
C ASP A 270 -9.05 2.78 9.28
N PHE A 271 -10.02 3.45 8.65
CA PHE A 271 -11.15 2.79 7.99
C PHE A 271 -10.71 1.83 6.86
N LEU A 272 -9.80 2.28 6.00
CA LEU A 272 -9.32 1.45 4.89
C LEU A 272 -8.52 0.25 5.41
N LEU A 273 -7.74 0.42 6.48
CA LEU A 273 -6.98 -0.68 7.08
C LEU A 273 -7.84 -1.64 7.86
N ASP A 274 -8.79 -1.16 8.68
CA ASP A 274 -9.80 -2.01 9.32
C ASP A 274 -10.51 -2.91 8.29
N ARG A 275 -10.70 -2.38 7.08
CA ARG A 275 -11.34 -3.09 5.98
C ARG A 275 -10.41 -4.06 5.25
N TYR A 276 -9.15 -3.69 5.02
CA TYR A 276 -8.22 -4.41 4.15
C TYR A 276 -6.95 -4.92 4.86
N SER A 277 -6.98 -5.10 6.19
CA SER A 277 -5.86 -5.66 6.97
C SER A 277 -5.93 -7.17 7.16
N ASP A 278 -7.13 -7.75 7.10
CA ASP A 278 -7.36 -9.19 7.29
C ASP A 278 -7.27 -10.00 5.99
N GLU A 279 -6.88 -11.28 6.11
CA GLU A 279 -6.80 -12.22 4.97
C GLU A 279 -8.16 -12.44 4.30
N ASP A 280 -9.24 -12.40 5.07
CA ASP A 280 -10.63 -12.59 4.61
C ASP A 280 -11.11 -11.48 3.66
N ASN A 281 -10.59 -10.25 3.84
CA ASN A 281 -11.03 -9.07 3.09
C ASN A 281 -9.96 -8.48 2.18
N THR A 282 -8.98 -9.30 1.76
CA THR A 282 -8.04 -8.97 0.69
C THR A 282 -7.06 -7.86 1.08
N ARG A 283 -5.99 -8.33 1.72
CA ARG A 283 -4.87 -7.58 2.25
C ARG A 283 -4.25 -6.61 1.23
N ILE A 284 -3.96 -5.40 1.69
CA ILE A 284 -3.08 -4.45 1.00
C ILE A 284 -1.65 -4.55 1.53
N ASP A 285 -0.67 -4.27 0.67
CA ASP A 285 0.76 -4.40 0.96
C ASP A 285 1.44 -3.04 1.20
N GLY A 286 0.86 -1.97 0.67
CA GLY A 286 1.43 -0.63 0.86
C GLY A 286 0.52 0.52 0.47
N MET A 287 0.98 1.72 0.80
CA MET A 287 0.30 2.98 0.52
C MET A 287 1.25 3.94 -0.21
N ILE A 288 0.84 4.41 -1.38
CA ILE A 288 1.54 5.44 -2.17
C ILE A 288 0.88 6.78 -1.89
N LEU A 289 1.65 7.75 -1.42
CA LEU A 289 1.11 8.99 -0.87
C LEU A 289 1.15 10.14 -1.88
N GLY A 290 0.23 10.14 -2.84
CA GLY A 290 0.14 11.17 -3.87
C GLY A 290 0.68 10.74 -5.23
N GLU A 291 1.13 11.72 -5.99
CA GLU A 291 1.64 11.57 -7.35
C GLU A 291 2.63 12.71 -7.62
N ARG A 292 3.87 12.38 -8.02
CA ARG A 292 4.95 13.32 -8.36
C ARG A 292 5.03 14.51 -7.39
N VAL A 293 5.18 14.24 -6.10
CA VAL A 293 4.93 15.24 -5.05
C VAL A 293 5.97 16.35 -5.00
N ASP A 294 7.15 16.11 -5.55
CA ASP A 294 8.22 17.09 -5.79
C ASP A 294 7.81 18.12 -6.87
N ALA A 295 7.19 17.67 -7.96
CA ALA A 295 6.74 18.52 -9.06
C ALA A 295 5.50 19.37 -8.70
N LYS A 296 4.77 18.99 -7.64
CA LYS A 296 3.58 19.71 -7.16
C LYS A 296 3.89 20.87 -6.21
N TYR A 297 5.16 21.13 -5.91
CA TYR A 297 5.55 22.30 -5.09
C TYR A 297 5.28 23.62 -5.84
N THR A 298 4.36 24.42 -5.32
CA THR A 298 4.09 25.78 -5.82
C THR A 298 4.86 26.81 -5.00
N ALA A 299 5.88 27.42 -5.58
CA ALA A 299 6.82 28.34 -4.92
C ALA A 299 6.23 29.62 -4.27
N ASN A 300 4.92 29.85 -4.38
CA ASN A 300 4.31 31.12 -4.02
C ASN A 300 3.73 31.21 -2.58
N ILE A 301 3.57 30.10 -1.84
CA ILE A 301 2.78 30.11 -0.58
C ILE A 301 3.46 29.45 0.62
N LEU A 302 4.26 28.41 0.42
CA LEU A 302 5.09 27.81 1.48
C LEU A 302 6.56 27.94 1.10
N SER A 303 7.43 28.02 2.09
CA SER A 303 8.85 27.74 1.86
C SER A 303 9.04 26.24 1.52
N VAL A 304 10.18 25.89 0.92
CA VAL A 304 10.54 24.48 0.65
C VAL A 304 10.51 23.67 1.94
N GLU A 305 11.07 24.23 3.02
CA GLU A 305 11.11 23.62 4.35
C GLU A 305 9.70 23.37 4.89
N GLU A 306 8.82 24.38 4.86
CA GLU A 306 7.44 24.25 5.33
C GLU A 306 6.63 23.21 4.52
N TYR A 307 6.88 23.11 3.22
CA TYR A 307 6.24 22.10 2.37
C TYR A 307 6.72 20.68 2.70
N VAL A 308 8.04 20.49 2.83
CA VAL A 308 8.65 19.21 3.19
C VAL A 308 8.16 18.77 4.58
N GLU A 309 8.17 19.66 5.57
CA GLU A 309 7.68 19.36 6.91
C GLU A 309 6.20 18.94 6.90
N ASN A 310 5.35 19.67 6.17
CA ASN A 310 3.93 19.33 6.05
C ASN A 310 3.73 17.96 5.40
N TYR A 311 4.49 17.65 4.34
CA TYR A 311 4.43 16.39 3.63
C TYR A 311 4.97 15.22 4.47
N ALA A 312 6.12 15.39 5.13
CA ALA A 312 6.70 14.38 6.01
C ALA A 312 5.78 14.08 7.22
N PHE A 313 5.09 15.10 7.72
CA PHE A 313 4.08 14.89 8.76
C PHE A 313 2.83 14.17 8.21
N TYR A 314 2.40 14.45 6.97
CA TYR A 314 1.38 13.64 6.30
C TYR A 314 1.78 12.16 6.19
N MET A 315 3.02 11.87 5.75
CA MET A 315 3.56 10.51 5.74
C MET A 315 3.60 9.88 7.13
N THR A 316 3.91 10.65 8.16
CA THR A 316 3.93 10.19 9.56
C THR A 316 2.55 9.73 10.01
N VAL A 317 1.52 10.52 9.73
CA VAL A 317 0.13 10.22 10.12
C VAL A 317 -0.33 8.94 9.46
N VAL A 318 -0.18 8.85 8.13
CA VAL A 318 -0.56 7.66 7.39
C VAL A 318 0.27 6.46 7.82
N GLY A 319 1.60 6.58 7.87
CA GLY A 319 2.52 5.49 8.19
C GLY A 319 2.36 4.94 9.60
N SER A 320 2.13 5.79 10.60
CA SER A 320 1.92 5.34 11.98
C SER A 320 0.56 4.65 12.14
N THR A 321 -0.48 5.16 11.48
CA THR A 321 -1.82 4.54 11.47
C THR A 321 -1.77 3.19 10.76
N ALA A 322 -1.14 3.14 9.58
CA ALA A 322 -0.89 1.94 8.81
C ALA A 322 -0.16 0.86 9.60
N ARG A 323 0.94 1.21 10.25
CA ARG A 323 1.74 0.27 11.03
C ARG A 323 1.11 -0.15 12.35
N ALA A 324 0.13 0.59 12.85
CA ALA A 324 -0.66 0.18 14.00
C ALA A 324 -1.54 -1.03 13.69
N HIS A 325 -2.00 -1.16 12.44
CA HIS A 325 -2.73 -2.32 11.91
C HIS A 325 -1.80 -3.43 11.44
N SER A 326 -0.82 -3.08 10.61
CA SER A 326 0.12 -4.03 10.02
C SER A 326 1.52 -3.43 10.00
N PRO A 327 2.43 -3.84 10.92
CA PRO A 327 3.80 -3.32 10.98
C PRO A 327 4.61 -3.55 9.69
N ALA A 328 4.18 -4.48 8.83
CA ALA A 328 4.81 -4.83 7.57
C ALA A 328 4.35 -4.00 6.36
N ILE A 329 3.40 -3.06 6.54
CA ILE A 329 2.90 -2.26 5.42
C ILE A 329 3.95 -1.25 4.93
N ASP A 330 4.12 -1.19 3.61
CA ASP A 330 5.06 -0.29 2.94
C ASP A 330 4.46 1.11 2.80
N ILE A 331 5.26 2.14 3.06
CA ILE A 331 4.88 3.54 2.88
C ILE A 331 5.76 4.09 1.76
N VAL A 332 5.13 4.55 0.68
CA VAL A 332 5.83 4.85 -0.57
C VAL A 332 5.71 6.34 -0.92
N LEU A 333 6.87 6.97 -1.11
CA LEU A 333 7.01 8.36 -1.54
C LEU A 333 7.09 8.47 -3.07
N PRO A 334 6.10 9.07 -3.76
CA PRO A 334 6.11 9.21 -5.21
C PRO A 334 6.86 10.45 -5.72
N LEU A 335 7.90 10.23 -6.54
CA LEU A 335 8.78 11.25 -7.08
C LEU A 335 8.70 11.29 -8.62
N SER A 336 8.88 12.48 -9.20
CA SER A 336 9.01 12.67 -10.65
C SER A 336 10.34 12.14 -11.19
N ASP A 337 10.44 12.01 -12.52
CA ASP A 337 11.65 11.59 -13.21
C ASP A 337 12.59 12.73 -13.60
N ALA A 338 12.41 13.95 -13.06
CA ALA A 338 13.21 15.13 -13.42
C ALA A 338 14.71 15.00 -13.08
N ASP A 339 15.55 15.82 -13.75
CA ASP A 339 17.03 15.83 -13.77
C ASP A 339 17.76 16.12 -12.43
N GLY A 340 17.17 15.77 -11.29
CA GLY A 340 17.70 16.10 -9.96
C GLY A 340 18.78 15.14 -9.45
N TYR A 341 18.90 13.93 -9.99
CA TYR A 341 19.59 12.83 -9.30
C TYR A 341 21.08 12.68 -9.62
N SER A 342 21.56 13.27 -10.73
CA SER A 342 22.94 13.10 -11.23
C SER A 342 23.86 14.30 -10.97
N SER A 343 23.31 15.49 -10.72
CA SER A 343 24.04 16.66 -10.21
C SER A 343 23.03 17.70 -9.72
N GLY A 344 23.28 18.37 -8.60
CA GLY A 344 22.36 19.29 -7.91
C GLY A 344 21.95 20.56 -8.67
N ALA A 345 21.45 20.42 -9.89
CA ALA A 345 20.85 21.48 -10.66
C ALA A 345 19.46 21.78 -10.07
N VAL A 346 19.30 23.02 -9.63
CA VAL A 346 18.02 23.58 -9.19
C VAL A 346 17.29 24.05 -10.45
N LEU A 347 16.15 23.44 -10.78
CA LEU A 347 15.25 23.96 -11.80
C LEU A 347 14.53 25.19 -11.22
N GLU A 348 14.37 26.26 -12.02
CA GLU A 348 13.87 27.57 -11.54
C GLU A 348 12.39 27.57 -11.11
N THR A 349 11.64 26.49 -11.36
CA THR A 349 10.18 26.45 -11.21
C THR A 349 9.60 25.21 -10.51
N GLU A 350 10.41 24.17 -10.27
CA GLU A 350 10.01 22.92 -9.61
C GLU A 350 11.06 22.56 -8.55
N LEU A 351 10.62 21.94 -7.45
CA LEU A 351 11.57 21.45 -6.45
C LEU A 351 12.26 20.21 -7.00
N SER A 352 13.60 20.24 -7.07
CA SER A 352 14.37 19.08 -7.52
C SER A 352 14.02 17.85 -6.66
N PRO A 353 13.66 16.70 -7.26
CA PRO A 353 13.28 15.52 -6.50
C PRO A 353 14.38 15.01 -5.54
N SER A 354 15.65 15.23 -5.87
CA SER A 354 16.77 14.88 -4.99
C SER A 354 16.87 15.79 -3.77
N VAL A 355 16.64 17.09 -3.94
CA VAL A 355 16.59 18.04 -2.82
C VAL A 355 15.41 17.70 -1.92
N PHE A 356 14.24 17.47 -2.51
CA PHE A 356 13.05 17.10 -1.75
C PHE A 356 13.26 15.81 -0.93
N LEU A 357 13.79 14.75 -1.53
CA LEU A 357 14.05 13.49 -0.82
C LEU A 357 15.12 13.64 0.27
N GLU A 358 16.17 14.44 0.05
CA GLU A 358 17.17 14.73 1.08
C GLU A 358 16.56 15.44 2.29
N GLU A 359 15.73 16.47 2.07
CA GLU A 359 15.05 17.20 3.14
C GLU A 359 14.04 16.33 3.91
N ILE A 360 13.35 15.39 3.23
CA ILE A 360 12.51 14.39 3.87
C ILE A 360 13.34 13.49 4.81
N CYS A 361 14.51 13.03 4.38
CA CYS A 361 15.40 12.21 5.22
C CYS A 361 15.92 13.00 6.44
N ILE A 362 16.29 14.28 6.24
CA ILE A 362 16.71 15.17 7.33
C ILE A 362 15.58 15.28 8.37
N PHE A 363 14.35 15.54 7.93
CA PHE A 363 13.21 15.63 8.84
C PHE A 363 12.98 14.35 9.65
N PHE A 364 13.07 13.18 9.01
CA PHE A 364 12.87 11.90 9.68
C PHE A 364 14.01 11.55 10.63
N ASP A 365 15.26 11.82 10.27
CA ASP A 365 16.40 11.63 11.15
C ASP A 365 16.30 12.54 12.39
N ASP A 366 15.96 13.82 12.21
CA ASP A 366 15.87 14.78 13.31
C ASP A 366 14.64 14.54 14.21
N SER A 367 13.49 14.21 13.62
CA SER A 367 12.21 14.13 14.36
C SER A 367 11.88 12.73 14.90
N PHE A 368 12.49 11.66 14.36
CA PHE A 368 12.26 10.27 14.74
C PHE A 368 13.55 9.51 15.11
N TYR A 369 14.70 10.19 15.13
CA TYR A 369 16.02 9.56 15.30
C TYR A 369 16.27 8.46 14.26
N GLY A 370 15.87 8.71 13.01
CA GLY A 370 16.11 7.81 11.88
C GLY A 370 15.20 6.58 11.81
N LYS A 371 14.22 6.47 12.73
CA LYS A 371 13.40 5.24 12.88
C LYS A 371 12.19 5.15 11.94
N PHE A 372 11.98 6.13 11.05
CA PHE A 372 10.89 6.07 10.08
C PHE A 372 11.39 5.44 8.77
N SER A 373 10.94 4.22 8.47
CA SER A 373 11.27 3.57 7.19
C SER A 373 10.26 3.89 6.10
N PHE A 374 10.69 3.90 4.84
CA PHE A 374 9.83 4.10 3.68
C PHE A 374 10.52 3.63 2.38
N SER A 375 9.74 3.47 1.32
CA SER A 375 10.21 3.20 -0.04
C SER A 375 9.87 4.39 -0.96
N THR A 376 10.39 4.40 -2.18
CA THR A 376 10.07 5.44 -3.18
C THR A 376 9.35 4.86 -4.40
N LEU A 377 8.61 5.69 -5.11
CA LEU A 377 8.03 5.38 -6.42
C LEU A 377 8.59 6.40 -7.41
N VAL A 378 9.38 5.97 -8.38
CA VAL A 378 9.85 6.84 -9.46
C VAL A 378 8.84 6.77 -10.59
N GLN A 379 8.20 7.89 -10.88
CA GLN A 379 7.22 8.01 -11.95
C GLN A 379 7.84 8.64 -13.18
N SER A 380 7.91 7.88 -14.26
CA SER A 380 8.51 8.33 -15.51
C SER A 380 7.59 8.12 -16.70
N SER A 381 7.51 9.13 -17.56
CA SER A 381 6.93 9.01 -18.91
C SER A 381 8.01 8.85 -19.99
N SER A 382 9.27 8.76 -19.60
CA SER A 382 10.43 8.72 -20.50
C SER A 382 10.57 7.35 -21.15
N ILE A 383 10.83 7.34 -22.47
CA ILE A 383 11.04 6.11 -23.24
C ILE A 383 12.53 5.73 -23.18
N PRO A 384 12.89 4.48 -22.86
CA PRO A 384 14.29 4.05 -22.84
C PRO A 384 14.89 4.03 -24.24
N TYR A 385 16.22 4.11 -24.32
CA TYR A 385 17.01 3.78 -25.50
C TYR A 385 16.64 4.51 -26.80
N GLY A 386 15.98 5.68 -26.72
CA GLY A 386 15.57 6.46 -27.89
C GLY A 386 14.71 5.65 -28.85
N ILE A 387 14.00 4.64 -28.35
CA ILE A 387 13.11 3.78 -29.13
C ILE A 387 11.93 4.66 -29.56
N SER A 388 12.03 5.23 -30.75
CA SER A 388 10.99 6.05 -31.38
C SER A 388 10.56 5.43 -32.70
N ASP A 389 9.44 5.92 -33.23
CA ASP A 389 8.96 5.49 -34.55
C ASP A 389 9.99 5.80 -35.64
N GLU A 390 10.67 6.95 -35.55
CA GLU A 390 11.77 7.31 -36.45
C GLU A 390 12.95 6.34 -36.31
N ALA A 391 13.41 6.08 -35.08
CA ALA A 391 14.53 5.18 -34.81
C ALA A 391 14.28 3.76 -35.32
N ILE A 392 13.06 3.24 -35.14
CA ILE A 392 12.67 1.92 -35.67
C ILE A 392 12.66 1.93 -37.21
N SER A 393 12.19 3.01 -37.84
CA SER A 393 12.12 3.11 -39.31
C SER A 393 13.50 3.24 -39.97
N GLU A 394 14.43 3.93 -39.32
CA GLU A 394 15.78 4.20 -39.83
C GLU A 394 16.81 3.14 -39.38
N GLY A 395 16.46 2.33 -38.36
CA GLY A 395 17.37 1.35 -37.77
C GLY A 395 18.52 1.97 -36.99
N GLU A 396 18.41 3.26 -36.64
CA GLU A 396 19.40 4.01 -35.87
C GLU A 396 18.88 4.25 -34.45
N PHE A 397 19.37 3.44 -33.51
CA PHE A 397 19.04 3.60 -32.10
C PHE A 397 20.10 4.47 -31.44
N THR A 398 19.68 5.62 -30.93
CA THR A 398 20.57 6.56 -30.22
C THR A 398 20.14 6.65 -28.76
N LYS A 399 21.13 6.85 -27.87
CA LYS A 399 20.82 7.17 -26.48
C LYS A 399 20.00 8.47 -26.47
N PRO A 400 18.82 8.52 -25.82
CA PRO A 400 17.99 9.70 -25.87
C PRO A 400 18.75 10.91 -25.28
N GLU A 401 18.57 12.08 -25.89
CA GLU A 401 19.08 13.36 -25.37
C GLU A 401 18.31 13.82 -24.12
N TYR A 402 17.17 13.18 -23.81
CA TYR A 402 16.34 13.51 -22.65
C TYR A 402 16.95 12.94 -21.36
N ASN A 403 16.99 13.78 -20.32
CA ASN A 403 17.78 13.58 -19.10
C ASN A 403 16.99 12.96 -17.92
N GLY A 404 15.70 12.64 -18.09
CA GLY A 404 14.89 12.06 -17.02
C GLY A 404 15.26 10.60 -16.67
N ILE A 405 14.80 10.12 -15.51
CA ILE A 405 14.99 8.70 -15.13
C ILE A 405 14.18 7.81 -16.07
N ASN A 406 14.84 6.92 -16.81
CA ASN A 406 14.22 5.84 -17.57
C ASN A 406 14.93 4.50 -17.25
N ALA A 407 14.63 3.43 -17.97
CA ALA A 407 15.26 2.12 -17.72
C ALA A 407 16.80 2.14 -17.82
N ASP A 408 17.38 3.00 -18.67
CA ASP A 408 18.83 3.14 -18.84
C ASP A 408 19.50 3.85 -17.66
N THR A 409 18.81 4.81 -17.04
CA THR A 409 19.33 5.68 -15.99
C THR A 409 18.84 5.28 -14.58
N ALA A 410 17.93 4.31 -14.45
CA ALA A 410 17.43 3.83 -13.15
C ALA A 410 18.54 3.32 -12.20
N ALA A 411 19.67 2.85 -12.74
CA ALA A 411 20.84 2.48 -11.94
C ALA A 411 21.48 3.70 -11.25
N GLU A 412 21.40 4.89 -11.85
CA GLU A 412 21.87 6.16 -11.26
C GLU A 412 21.04 6.51 -10.02
N TYR A 413 19.72 6.33 -10.10
CA TYR A 413 18.82 6.51 -8.96
C TYR A 413 19.10 5.51 -7.82
N SER A 414 19.42 4.27 -8.17
CA SER A 414 19.79 3.26 -7.17
C SER A 414 21.08 3.63 -6.45
N TRP A 415 22.08 4.14 -7.18
CA TRP A 415 23.31 4.65 -6.59
C TRP A 415 23.04 5.88 -5.70
N TYR A 416 22.12 6.75 -6.11
CA TYR A 416 21.70 7.90 -5.31
C TYR A 416 21.08 7.48 -3.97
N ILE A 417 20.13 6.53 -3.94
CA ILE A 417 19.57 6.00 -2.69
C ILE A 417 20.65 5.36 -1.82
N LEU A 418 21.57 4.58 -2.40
CA LEU A 418 22.67 3.95 -1.66
C LEU A 418 23.62 4.98 -1.01
N ASN A 419 23.80 6.15 -1.63
CA ASN A 419 24.55 7.24 -1.02
C ASN A 419 23.76 7.95 0.07
N LEU A 420 22.44 8.12 -0.08
CA LEU A 420 21.60 8.63 1.00
C LEU A 420 21.67 7.73 2.22
N ALA A 421 21.64 6.41 2.04
CA ALA A 421 21.76 5.43 3.14
C ALA A 421 23.11 5.47 3.87
N GLN A 422 24.15 6.10 3.30
CA GLN A 422 25.41 6.35 4.00
C GLN A 422 25.37 7.61 4.87
N ARG A 423 24.40 8.50 4.63
CA ARG A 423 24.27 9.82 5.26
C ARG A 423 23.13 9.88 6.27
N PHE A 424 22.04 9.15 6.00
CA PHE A 424 20.80 9.18 6.77
C PHE A 424 20.35 7.78 7.13
N GLU A 425 19.87 7.60 8.37
CA GLU A 425 19.33 6.33 8.85
C GLU A 425 17.95 6.05 8.25
N SER A 426 17.16 7.10 8.00
CA SER A 426 15.83 7.04 7.37
C SER A 426 15.85 6.94 5.85
N ALA A 427 17.01 6.74 5.21
CA ALA A 427 17.07 6.67 3.75
C ALA A 427 16.14 5.56 3.17
N PRO A 428 15.62 5.73 1.95
CA PRO A 428 14.69 4.76 1.35
C PRO A 428 15.26 3.35 1.27
N GLU A 429 14.45 2.34 1.59
CA GLU A 429 14.88 0.93 1.53
C GLU A 429 15.03 0.42 0.09
N GLY A 430 14.25 0.98 -0.83
CA GLY A 430 14.21 0.62 -2.25
C GLY A 430 13.20 1.49 -3.01
N PHE A 431 12.91 1.09 -4.24
CA PHE A 431 11.96 1.83 -5.07
C PHE A 431 11.11 0.95 -5.99
N ILE A 432 9.93 1.44 -6.33
CA ILE A 432 9.08 0.95 -7.42
C ILE A 432 9.35 1.87 -8.62
N PHE A 433 9.52 1.29 -9.81
CA PHE A 433 9.61 2.07 -11.05
C PHE A 433 8.27 2.02 -11.77
N LEU A 434 7.61 3.16 -11.92
CA LEU A 434 6.34 3.30 -12.62
C LEU A 434 6.57 4.00 -13.95
N TRP A 435 6.29 3.29 -15.04
CA TRP A 435 6.33 3.83 -16.38
C TRP A 435 4.93 4.20 -16.87
N GLU A 436 4.72 5.49 -17.07
CA GLU A 436 3.50 6.05 -17.64
C GLU A 436 3.57 5.95 -19.15
N VAL A 437 2.64 5.19 -19.74
CA VAL A 437 2.63 4.94 -21.17
C VAL A 437 2.38 6.25 -21.92
N PRO A 438 3.27 6.66 -22.86
CA PRO A 438 3.03 7.82 -23.71
C PRO A 438 1.85 7.58 -24.66
N LYS A 439 1.06 8.62 -24.91
CA LYS A 439 -0.13 8.51 -25.78
C LYS A 439 0.18 8.38 -27.26
N ASP A 440 1.27 8.98 -27.72
CA ASP A 440 1.51 9.23 -29.14
C ASP A 440 2.48 8.24 -29.80
N ILE A 441 2.80 7.12 -29.14
CA ILE A 441 3.70 6.10 -29.68
C ILE A 441 2.95 4.98 -30.42
N SER A 442 3.60 4.38 -31.43
CA SER A 442 3.05 3.19 -32.09
C SER A 442 3.03 1.97 -31.15
N CYS A 443 2.17 1.00 -31.49
CA CYS A 443 2.08 -0.29 -30.78
C CYS A 443 3.42 -1.05 -30.80
N ASP A 444 4.17 -0.94 -31.91
CA ASP A 444 5.47 -1.57 -32.09
C ASP A 444 6.52 -0.96 -31.14
N VAL A 445 6.60 0.37 -31.08
CA VAL A 445 7.45 1.11 -30.12
C VAL A 445 7.09 0.77 -28.68
N LEU A 446 5.80 0.74 -28.35
CA LEU A 446 5.31 0.42 -27.00
C LEU A 446 5.77 -0.97 -26.55
N ASN A 447 5.59 -1.99 -27.40
CA ASN A 447 6.02 -3.36 -27.10
C ASN A 447 7.54 -3.47 -26.95
N ALA A 448 8.31 -2.81 -27.83
CA ALA A 448 9.77 -2.82 -27.76
C ALA A 448 10.30 -2.09 -26.51
N ALA A 449 9.76 -0.91 -26.21
CA ALA A 449 10.13 -0.12 -25.04
C ALA A 449 9.82 -0.84 -23.73
N TYR A 450 8.65 -1.48 -23.62
CA TYR A 450 8.30 -2.28 -22.44
C TYR A 450 9.22 -3.48 -22.27
N ALA A 451 9.44 -4.26 -23.32
CA ALA A 451 10.30 -5.44 -23.24
C ALA A 451 11.74 -5.05 -22.86
N TYR A 452 12.27 -4.00 -23.51
CA TYR A 452 13.58 -3.45 -23.17
C TYR A 452 13.64 -3.03 -21.70
N SER A 453 12.67 -2.22 -21.24
CA SER A 453 12.62 -1.72 -19.87
C SER A 453 12.59 -2.86 -18.87
N TYR A 454 11.74 -3.86 -19.11
CA TYR A 454 11.58 -5.03 -18.26
C TYR A 454 12.92 -5.73 -18.04
N PHE A 455 13.61 -6.12 -19.12
CA PHE A 455 14.89 -6.83 -19.02
C PHE A 455 16.04 -5.97 -18.47
N LYS A 456 16.07 -4.68 -18.82
CA LYS A 456 17.10 -3.76 -18.34
C LYS A 456 16.99 -3.59 -16.82
N LEU A 457 15.79 -3.29 -16.34
CA LEU A 457 15.52 -3.01 -14.94
C LEU A 457 15.60 -4.27 -14.06
N LEU A 458 15.45 -5.49 -14.62
CA LEU A 458 15.56 -6.76 -13.86
C LEU A 458 16.93 -6.90 -13.16
N SER A 459 17.96 -6.26 -13.72
CA SER A 459 19.31 -6.26 -13.17
C SER A 459 19.47 -5.44 -11.90
N ASN A 460 18.49 -4.57 -11.59
CA ASN A 460 18.55 -3.63 -10.51
C ASN A 460 18.23 -4.31 -9.16
N SER A 461 19.12 -4.17 -8.17
CA SER A 461 18.98 -4.78 -6.86
C SER A 461 18.00 -4.06 -5.94
N ASN A 462 17.82 -2.75 -6.13
CA ASN A 462 17.02 -1.88 -5.25
C ASN A 462 15.60 -1.65 -5.77
N LEU A 463 15.28 -2.21 -6.94
CA LEU A 463 13.96 -2.14 -7.56
C LEU A 463 13.05 -3.28 -7.06
N SER A 464 11.91 -2.94 -6.48
CA SER A 464 10.92 -3.92 -5.97
C SER A 464 9.94 -4.39 -7.04
N SER A 465 9.51 -3.49 -7.93
CA SER A 465 8.55 -3.75 -9.01
C SER A 465 8.73 -2.77 -10.18
N PHE A 466 8.53 -3.25 -11.40
CA PHE A 466 8.32 -2.45 -12.60
C PHE A 466 6.83 -2.42 -12.94
N VAL A 467 6.19 -1.27 -12.75
CA VAL A 467 4.75 -1.06 -12.96
C VAL A 467 4.52 -0.28 -14.24
N VAL A 468 3.68 -0.79 -15.14
CA VAL A 468 3.20 -0.03 -16.31
C VAL A 468 1.87 0.60 -15.98
N SER A 469 1.76 1.91 -16.19
CA SER A 469 0.56 2.69 -15.87
C SER A 469 -0.16 3.15 -17.13
N PHE A 470 -1.46 2.84 -17.17
CA PHE A 470 -2.41 3.31 -18.19
C PHE A 470 -3.39 4.35 -17.62
N ALA A 471 -3.29 4.66 -16.32
CA ALA A 471 -4.29 5.42 -15.58
C ALA A 471 -4.63 6.78 -16.23
N GLN A 472 -3.65 7.50 -16.78
CA GLN A 472 -3.89 8.78 -17.43
C GLN A 472 -4.65 8.64 -18.76
N ILE A 473 -4.32 7.63 -19.55
CA ILE A 473 -4.97 7.36 -20.84
C ILE A 473 -6.40 6.87 -20.62
N GLU A 474 -6.59 5.99 -19.63
CA GLU A 474 -7.90 5.45 -19.25
C GLU A 474 -8.81 6.51 -18.64
N LYS A 475 -8.27 7.50 -17.91
CA LYS A 475 -9.03 8.65 -17.41
C LYS A 475 -9.66 9.46 -18.56
N GLU A 476 -9.05 9.43 -19.73
CA GLU A 476 -9.57 10.08 -20.94
C GLU A 476 -10.52 9.18 -21.75
N GLY A 477 -10.76 7.96 -21.26
CA GLY A 477 -11.65 6.98 -21.89
C GLY A 477 -11.00 6.15 -23.00
N ASP A 478 -9.67 6.19 -23.16
CA ASP A 478 -8.96 5.33 -24.10
C ASP A 478 -8.41 4.08 -23.40
N TYR A 479 -9.09 2.96 -23.62
CA TYR A 479 -8.73 1.64 -23.09
C TYR A 479 -7.98 0.77 -24.11
N SER A 480 -7.75 1.28 -25.33
CA SER A 480 -7.16 0.50 -26.43
C SER A 480 -5.67 0.20 -26.21
N ARG A 481 -4.95 1.12 -25.54
CA ARG A 481 -3.50 1.02 -25.29
C ARG A 481 -3.09 -0.16 -24.44
N TYR A 482 -3.93 -0.59 -23.51
CA TYR A 482 -3.67 -1.83 -22.77
C TYR A 482 -3.67 -3.04 -23.73
N SER A 483 -4.60 -3.07 -24.69
CA SER A 483 -4.73 -4.19 -25.63
C SER A 483 -3.49 -4.35 -26.50
N ASP A 484 -2.89 -3.24 -26.92
CA ASP A 484 -1.67 -3.17 -27.75
C ASP A 484 -0.49 -3.95 -27.13
N ILE A 485 -0.38 -3.96 -25.81
CA ILE A 485 0.77 -4.53 -25.08
C ILE A 485 0.40 -5.74 -24.21
N SER A 486 -0.89 -6.02 -24.04
CA SER A 486 -1.42 -7.09 -23.19
C SER A 486 -0.74 -8.45 -23.39
N ARG A 487 -0.48 -8.84 -24.65
CA ARG A 487 0.23 -10.08 -24.97
C ARG A 487 1.66 -10.08 -24.42
N MET A 488 2.38 -8.98 -24.57
CA MET A 488 3.74 -8.86 -24.05
C MET A 488 3.73 -8.94 -22.52
N VAL A 489 2.90 -8.14 -21.85
CA VAL A 489 2.78 -8.15 -20.37
C VAL A 489 2.43 -9.55 -19.85
N LYS A 490 1.46 -10.23 -20.47
CA LYS A 490 1.01 -11.54 -20.02
C LYS A 490 2.11 -12.60 -20.05
N TYR A 491 2.98 -12.58 -21.07
CA TYR A 491 3.90 -13.68 -21.36
C TYR A 491 5.38 -13.36 -21.12
N ILE A 492 5.76 -12.10 -20.85
CA ILE A 492 7.16 -11.66 -20.78
C ILE A 492 7.99 -12.39 -19.70
N ASP A 493 7.38 -12.84 -18.62
CA ASP A 493 8.02 -13.52 -17.47
C ASP A 493 7.69 -15.03 -17.42
N THR A 494 7.19 -15.57 -18.54
CA THR A 494 6.79 -16.97 -18.69
C THR A 494 7.75 -17.76 -19.58
N ASP A 495 7.50 -19.06 -19.73
CA ASP A 495 8.19 -19.91 -20.70
C ASP A 495 7.98 -19.49 -22.16
N GLN A 496 6.99 -18.63 -22.46
CA GLN A 496 6.76 -18.04 -23.78
C GLN A 496 7.49 -16.71 -24.02
N SER A 497 8.30 -16.24 -23.06
CA SER A 497 9.00 -14.94 -23.12
C SER A 497 9.82 -14.74 -24.40
N SER A 498 10.55 -15.77 -24.85
CA SER A 498 11.36 -15.70 -26.07
C SER A 498 10.54 -15.49 -27.33
N ASP A 499 9.33 -16.05 -27.37
CA ASP A 499 8.45 -15.99 -28.53
C ASP A 499 7.76 -14.63 -28.63
N VAL A 500 7.28 -14.09 -27.49
CA VAL A 500 6.59 -12.79 -27.48
C VAL A 500 7.55 -11.62 -27.66
N THR A 501 8.80 -11.74 -27.23
CA THR A 501 9.82 -10.68 -27.34
C THR A 501 10.59 -10.70 -28.67
N LYS A 502 10.40 -11.73 -29.51
CA LYS A 502 11.13 -11.91 -30.77
C LYS A 502 10.97 -10.75 -31.74
N GLU A 503 9.77 -10.19 -31.83
CA GLU A 503 9.50 -9.06 -32.72
C GLU A 503 10.17 -7.78 -32.23
N ALA A 504 10.16 -7.53 -30.91
CA ALA A 504 10.89 -6.42 -30.30
C ALA A 504 12.40 -6.52 -30.56
N LEU A 505 12.99 -7.72 -30.42
CA LEU A 505 14.40 -7.95 -30.76
C LEU A 505 14.69 -7.67 -32.25
N ARG A 506 13.81 -8.14 -33.14
CA ARG A 506 13.93 -7.88 -34.59
C ARG A 506 13.90 -6.39 -34.89
N MET A 507 13.03 -5.63 -34.25
CA MET A 507 12.96 -4.17 -34.39
C MET A 507 14.27 -3.52 -33.94
N LEU A 508 14.84 -3.96 -32.82
CA LEU A 508 16.13 -3.49 -32.30
C LEU A 508 17.35 -3.96 -33.13
N GLY A 509 17.14 -4.68 -34.24
CA GLY A 509 18.21 -5.18 -35.10
C GLY A 509 19.00 -6.35 -34.50
N GLU A 510 18.50 -6.97 -33.43
CA GLU A 510 19.19 -7.99 -32.66
C GLU A 510 18.42 -9.32 -32.63
N ASN A 511 19.09 -10.38 -32.17
CA ASN A 511 18.49 -11.71 -32.05
C ASN A 511 18.49 -12.26 -30.62
N SER A 512 19.03 -11.51 -29.66
CA SER A 512 19.09 -11.88 -28.25
C SER A 512 19.15 -10.65 -27.34
N TRP A 513 18.51 -10.74 -26.19
CA TRP A 513 18.55 -9.68 -25.17
C TRP A 513 19.94 -9.48 -24.57
N SER A 514 20.78 -10.53 -24.56
CA SER A 514 22.19 -10.42 -24.17
C SER A 514 23.01 -9.51 -25.07
N ASN A 515 22.69 -9.45 -26.37
CA ASN A 515 23.38 -8.53 -27.29
C ASN A 515 22.92 -7.08 -27.06
N VAL A 516 21.61 -6.89 -26.85
CA VAL A 516 21.01 -5.57 -26.61
C VAL A 516 21.52 -4.96 -25.30
N LEU A 517 21.56 -5.74 -24.23
CA LEU A 517 21.82 -5.25 -22.86
C LEU A 517 23.25 -5.49 -22.38
N GLY A 518 24.03 -6.35 -23.06
CA GLY A 518 25.42 -6.63 -22.72
C GLY A 518 25.59 -7.12 -21.27
N ALA A 519 26.42 -6.40 -20.50
CA ALA A 519 26.72 -6.75 -19.11
C ALA A 519 25.52 -6.59 -18.16
N ASP A 520 24.51 -5.80 -18.54
CA ASP A 520 23.31 -5.58 -17.74
C ASP A 520 22.26 -6.67 -17.96
N TYR A 521 22.47 -7.56 -18.94
CA TYR A 521 21.57 -8.68 -19.16
C TYR A 521 21.62 -9.67 -17.98
N ARG A 522 20.47 -9.87 -17.35
CA ARG A 522 20.23 -11.04 -16.51
C ARG A 522 19.27 -11.97 -17.22
N GLU A 523 19.55 -13.27 -17.13
CA GLU A 523 18.63 -14.27 -17.63
C GLU A 523 17.27 -14.08 -16.97
N ASN A 524 16.21 -14.11 -17.77
CA ASN A 524 14.87 -13.88 -17.29
C ASN A 524 14.53 -14.91 -16.21
N PRO A 525 14.17 -14.50 -14.99
CA PRO A 525 13.55 -15.44 -14.08
C PRO A 525 12.23 -15.85 -14.72
N ILE A 526 12.13 -17.09 -15.22
CA ILE A 526 10.83 -17.65 -15.59
C ILE A 526 10.05 -17.78 -14.29
N THR A 527 9.19 -16.80 -14.04
CA THR A 527 8.43 -16.66 -12.81
C THR A 527 7.10 -17.36 -12.90
N GLY A 528 6.66 -17.88 -14.05
CA GLY A 528 5.37 -18.55 -14.16
C GLY A 528 5.19 -19.33 -15.45
N LYS A 529 4.07 -20.03 -15.53
CA LYS A 529 3.58 -20.68 -16.76
C LYS A 529 2.16 -20.25 -17.05
N VAL A 530 1.88 -20.05 -18.34
CA VAL A 530 0.52 -19.78 -18.82
C VAL A 530 0.11 -20.90 -19.77
N ILE A 531 -0.83 -21.73 -19.31
CA ILE A 531 -1.31 -22.92 -20.02
C ILE A 531 -2.67 -22.60 -20.64
N GLU A 532 -2.79 -22.85 -21.94
CA GLU A 532 -4.08 -22.87 -22.63
C GLU A 532 -4.62 -24.31 -22.59
N LEU A 533 -5.66 -24.51 -21.79
CA LEU A 533 -6.28 -25.80 -21.57
C LEU A 533 -7.02 -26.24 -22.84
N LYS A 534 -6.90 -27.52 -23.18
CA LYS A 534 -7.51 -28.07 -24.39
C LYS A 534 -8.94 -28.51 -24.11
N GLU A 535 -9.88 -28.01 -24.93
CA GLU A 535 -11.25 -28.50 -24.93
C GLU A 535 -11.30 -29.97 -25.38
N ILE A 536 -12.01 -30.79 -24.60
CA ILE A 536 -12.32 -32.17 -24.94
C ILE A 536 -13.71 -32.17 -25.58
N SER A 537 -13.77 -32.58 -26.84
CA SER A 537 -14.99 -32.52 -27.67
C SER A 537 -16.22 -33.29 -27.13
N SER A 538 -16.01 -34.19 -26.17
CA SER A 538 -17.04 -34.97 -25.50
C SER A 538 -16.56 -35.38 -24.12
N ALA A 539 -17.48 -35.77 -23.23
CA ALA A 539 -17.13 -36.37 -21.95
C ALA A 539 -16.06 -37.47 -22.13
N PRO A 540 -15.03 -37.53 -21.25
CA PRO A 540 -13.99 -38.55 -21.31
C PRO A 540 -14.57 -39.96 -21.42
N SER A 541 -14.02 -40.79 -22.30
CA SER A 541 -14.41 -42.20 -22.39
C SER A 541 -13.78 -42.99 -21.24
N ASN A 542 -14.54 -43.93 -20.63
CA ASN A 542 -14.10 -44.79 -19.52
C ASN A 542 -13.94 -44.08 -18.16
N ILE A 543 -14.80 -43.11 -17.86
CA ILE A 543 -14.91 -42.52 -16.51
C ILE A 543 -15.30 -43.63 -15.53
N LEU A 544 -14.48 -43.82 -14.48
CA LEU A 544 -14.74 -44.73 -13.37
C LEU A 544 -15.41 -43.99 -12.20
N GLY A 545 -15.08 -42.71 -12.01
CA GLY A 545 -15.59 -41.88 -10.93
C GLY A 545 -15.68 -40.41 -11.33
N GLU A 546 -16.64 -39.72 -10.72
CA GLU A 546 -16.86 -38.28 -10.78
C GLU A 546 -16.84 -37.70 -9.36
N TYR A 547 -16.26 -36.51 -9.21
CA TYR A 547 -16.31 -35.72 -7.98
C TYR A 547 -16.74 -34.29 -8.31
N ALA A 548 -17.77 -33.78 -7.63
CA ALA A 548 -18.21 -32.41 -7.80
C ALA A 548 -17.45 -31.50 -6.83
N TYR A 549 -16.62 -30.60 -7.38
CA TYR A 549 -15.91 -29.60 -6.58
C TYR A 549 -16.85 -28.48 -6.15
N HIS A 550 -17.74 -28.08 -7.07
CA HIS A 550 -18.83 -27.12 -6.82
C HIS A 550 -20.09 -27.64 -7.52
N ASP A 551 -21.17 -27.85 -6.79
CA ASP A 551 -22.46 -28.33 -7.34
C ASP A 551 -23.66 -27.43 -7.01
N PHE A 552 -23.42 -26.42 -6.16
CA PHE A 552 -24.37 -25.40 -5.73
C PHE A 552 -25.68 -25.95 -5.17
N SER A 553 -25.65 -27.19 -4.68
CA SER A 553 -26.81 -27.90 -4.14
C SER A 553 -27.28 -27.35 -2.79
N TYR A 554 -26.39 -26.66 -2.05
CA TYR A 554 -26.67 -26.04 -0.76
C TYR A 554 -26.24 -24.57 -0.72
N HIS A 555 -26.94 -23.74 0.07
CA HIS A 555 -26.63 -22.31 0.18
C HIS A 555 -25.23 -22.00 0.73
N THR A 556 -24.62 -22.95 1.45
CA THR A 556 -23.27 -22.82 1.99
C THR A 556 -22.18 -22.93 0.92
N ASP A 557 -22.51 -23.43 -0.28
CA ASP A 557 -21.54 -23.67 -1.36
C ASP A 557 -21.09 -22.36 -2.08
N ILE A 558 -21.60 -21.20 -1.65
CA ILE A 558 -21.20 -19.88 -2.15
C ILE A 558 -20.16 -19.20 -1.25
N SER A 559 -19.80 -19.77 -0.09
CA SER A 559 -18.98 -19.06 0.91
C SER A 559 -17.57 -18.69 0.42
N LEU A 560 -17.03 -19.45 -0.53
CA LEU A 560 -15.70 -19.21 -1.12
C LEU A 560 -15.77 -18.30 -2.36
N TRP A 561 -16.98 -18.01 -2.84
CA TRP A 561 -17.21 -17.22 -4.04
C TRP A 561 -17.49 -15.77 -3.67
N PHE A 562 -16.96 -14.84 -4.46
CA PHE A 562 -17.29 -13.42 -4.36
C PHE A 562 -17.43 -12.77 -5.72
N ALA A 563 -18.12 -11.63 -5.73
CA ALA A 563 -18.30 -10.78 -6.89
C ALA A 563 -16.95 -10.17 -7.31
N GLY A 564 -16.53 -10.47 -8.53
CA GLY A 564 -15.39 -9.81 -9.17
C GLY A 564 -15.86 -8.61 -10.00
N ASN A 565 -15.03 -8.20 -10.96
CA ASN A 565 -15.30 -7.03 -11.80
C ASN A 565 -16.71 -7.06 -12.43
N ASP A 566 -17.43 -5.93 -12.37
CA ASP A 566 -18.77 -5.72 -12.97
C ASP A 566 -19.89 -6.68 -12.48
N CYS A 567 -19.63 -7.47 -11.44
CA CYS A 567 -20.63 -8.34 -10.82
C CYS A 567 -21.41 -7.57 -9.74
N ASP A 568 -22.71 -7.36 -9.99
CA ASP A 568 -23.60 -6.61 -9.09
C ASP A 568 -24.18 -7.49 -7.98
N SER A 569 -24.51 -8.74 -8.31
CA SER A 569 -25.06 -9.66 -7.32
C SER A 569 -24.76 -11.12 -7.66
N MET A 570 -24.70 -11.94 -6.60
CA MET A 570 -24.46 -13.36 -6.72
C MET A 570 -25.32 -14.13 -5.71
N LYS A 571 -26.01 -15.17 -6.17
CA LYS A 571 -26.93 -15.96 -5.34
C LYS A 571 -27.11 -17.37 -5.90
N ILE A 572 -27.48 -18.31 -5.05
CA ILE A 572 -27.92 -19.64 -5.50
C ILE A 572 -29.41 -19.59 -5.81
N THR A 573 -29.78 -19.97 -7.03
CA THR A 573 -31.16 -19.93 -7.54
C THR A 573 -31.46 -21.14 -8.44
N HIS A 574 -32.69 -21.22 -8.94
CA HIS A 574 -33.08 -22.17 -9.98
C HIS A 574 -33.15 -21.45 -11.33
N SER A 575 -32.24 -21.82 -12.23
CA SER A 575 -32.19 -21.37 -13.62
C SER A 575 -33.02 -22.30 -14.51
N ASP A 576 -33.82 -21.73 -15.41
CA ASP A 576 -34.70 -22.47 -16.32
C ASP A 576 -33.92 -23.38 -17.30
N THR A 577 -32.66 -23.08 -17.54
CA THR A 577 -31.78 -23.78 -18.51
C THR A 577 -30.94 -24.86 -17.86
N VAL A 578 -30.29 -24.57 -16.74
CA VAL A 578 -29.32 -25.48 -16.11
C VAL A 578 -29.79 -26.09 -14.80
N GLY A 579 -30.94 -25.67 -14.28
CA GLY A 579 -31.48 -26.09 -12.99
C GLY A 579 -30.91 -25.27 -11.84
N ARG A 580 -30.68 -25.90 -10.69
CA ARG A 580 -30.06 -25.21 -9.55
C ARG A 580 -28.63 -24.79 -9.90
N ALA A 581 -28.30 -23.53 -9.66
CA ALA A 581 -27.04 -22.93 -10.07
C ALA A 581 -26.65 -21.74 -9.20
N LEU A 582 -25.35 -21.43 -9.18
CA LEU A 582 -24.84 -20.12 -8.83
C LEU A 582 -25.19 -19.14 -9.96
N GLU A 583 -26.06 -18.17 -9.68
CA GLU A 583 -26.39 -17.08 -10.59
C GLU A 583 -25.63 -15.82 -10.19
N ALA A 584 -24.81 -15.32 -11.11
CA ALA A 584 -24.13 -14.03 -11.02
C ALA A 584 -24.72 -13.08 -12.05
N HIS A 585 -25.12 -11.88 -11.61
CA HIS A 585 -25.69 -10.83 -12.45
C HIS A 585 -24.67 -9.72 -12.68
N PHE A 586 -24.52 -9.32 -13.94
CA PHE A 586 -23.58 -8.31 -14.41
C PHE A 586 -24.32 -7.16 -15.07
N LEU A 587 -23.87 -5.93 -14.83
CA LEU A 587 -24.56 -4.74 -15.31
C LEU A 587 -24.35 -4.51 -16.82
N GLY A 588 -23.27 -5.09 -17.38
CA GLY A 588 -22.95 -4.97 -18.80
C GLY A 588 -22.40 -3.60 -19.13
N LYS A 589 -21.07 -3.50 -19.29
CA LYS A 589 -20.43 -2.24 -19.68
C LYS A 589 -20.61 -1.96 -21.19
N ALA A 590 -21.07 -0.76 -21.52
CA ALA A 590 -21.19 -0.30 -22.91
C ALA A 590 -19.87 0.19 -23.52
N ASN A 591 -18.86 0.55 -22.69
CA ASN A 591 -17.72 1.36 -23.13
C ASN A 591 -16.32 0.73 -22.89
N GLU A 592 -16.23 -0.50 -22.39
CA GLU A 592 -14.96 -1.18 -22.08
C GLU A 592 -14.90 -2.56 -22.76
N PRO A 593 -14.78 -2.62 -24.11
CA PRO A 593 -15.02 -3.84 -24.90
C PRO A 593 -13.98 -4.96 -24.71
N THR A 594 -12.94 -4.75 -23.90
CA THR A 594 -11.82 -5.68 -23.73
C THR A 594 -11.85 -6.43 -22.41
N GLU A 595 -12.58 -5.93 -21.42
CA GLU A 595 -12.57 -6.46 -20.05
C GLU A 595 -13.60 -7.60 -19.86
N TYR A 596 -13.29 -8.59 -19.02
CA TYR A 596 -14.28 -9.55 -18.56
C TYR A 596 -15.00 -9.04 -17.30
N SER A 597 -16.30 -9.29 -17.21
CA SER A 597 -17.03 -9.31 -15.95
C SER A 597 -16.77 -10.66 -15.25
N GLU A 598 -16.55 -10.67 -13.95
CA GLU A 598 -15.93 -11.82 -13.28
C GLU A 598 -16.63 -12.25 -11.99
N ILE A 599 -16.58 -13.55 -11.72
CA ILE A 599 -16.74 -14.12 -10.38
C ILE A 599 -15.51 -14.95 -10.04
N ILE A 600 -15.14 -14.93 -8.76
CA ILE A 600 -13.90 -15.55 -8.28
C ILE A 600 -14.24 -16.43 -7.08
N CYS A 601 -13.70 -17.64 -7.09
CA CYS A 601 -13.63 -18.53 -5.95
C CYS A 601 -12.20 -18.53 -5.43
N ARG A 602 -11.98 -18.18 -4.16
CA ARG A 602 -10.67 -18.26 -3.52
C ARG A 602 -10.71 -19.36 -2.46
N TYR A 603 -9.75 -20.27 -2.52
CA TYR A 603 -9.61 -21.30 -1.52
C TYR A 603 -8.78 -20.79 -0.34
N GLU A 604 -9.22 -21.14 0.88
CA GLU A 604 -8.47 -20.88 2.11
C GLU A 604 -7.13 -21.65 2.11
N TYR A 605 -7.17 -22.88 1.59
CA TYR A 605 -6.02 -23.74 1.37
C TYR A 605 -5.99 -24.20 -0.09
N PRO A 606 -4.82 -24.29 -0.74
CA PRO A 606 -4.73 -24.68 -2.15
C PRO A 606 -5.48 -25.99 -2.44
N GLU A 607 -6.29 -26.00 -3.48
CA GLU A 607 -7.06 -27.16 -3.94
C GLU A 607 -6.24 -28.04 -4.90
N THR A 608 -6.54 -29.35 -4.91
CA THR A 608 -5.91 -30.31 -5.84
C THR A 608 -6.93 -30.93 -6.81
N PHE A 609 -6.57 -30.99 -8.09
CA PHE A 609 -7.31 -31.76 -9.10
C PHE A 609 -6.49 -32.95 -9.62
N GLU A 610 -5.42 -33.36 -8.91
CA GLU A 610 -4.49 -34.41 -9.34
C GLU A 610 -5.18 -35.78 -9.59
N PHE A 611 -6.25 -36.06 -8.84
CA PHE A 611 -7.03 -37.31 -8.96
C PHE A 611 -8.08 -37.26 -10.06
N THR A 612 -8.37 -36.06 -10.57
CA THR A 612 -9.40 -35.79 -11.58
C THR A 612 -8.84 -34.89 -12.70
N PRO A 613 -7.92 -35.42 -13.54
CA PRO A 613 -7.23 -34.63 -14.56
C PRO A 613 -8.15 -34.13 -15.67
N ASP A 614 -9.31 -34.76 -15.86
CA ASP A 614 -10.35 -34.26 -16.76
C ASP A 614 -11.43 -33.56 -15.93
N MET A 615 -11.84 -32.37 -16.33
CA MET A 615 -12.84 -31.57 -15.64
C MET A 615 -13.96 -31.14 -16.58
N SER A 616 -15.10 -30.74 -16.01
CA SER A 616 -16.16 -30.04 -16.73
C SER A 616 -16.68 -28.83 -15.98
N MET A 617 -17.15 -27.84 -16.75
CA MET A 617 -17.94 -26.73 -16.25
C MET A 617 -19.27 -26.70 -17.01
N LYS A 618 -20.38 -26.74 -16.28
CA LYS A 618 -21.74 -26.65 -16.83
C LYS A 618 -22.33 -25.29 -16.53
N PHE A 619 -22.73 -24.55 -17.56
CA PHE A 619 -23.26 -23.20 -17.40
C PHE A 619 -24.25 -22.80 -18.51
N SER A 620 -24.91 -21.66 -18.31
CA SER A 620 -25.67 -20.94 -19.34
C SER A 620 -25.66 -19.45 -19.06
N ILE A 621 -25.80 -18.63 -20.10
CA ILE A 621 -25.92 -17.17 -19.97
C ILE A 621 -27.32 -16.73 -20.36
N LYS A 622 -27.86 -15.76 -19.65
CA LYS A 622 -29.13 -15.11 -19.94
C LYS A 622 -28.91 -13.61 -20.03
N ASN A 623 -29.33 -12.96 -21.10
CA ASN A 623 -29.32 -11.50 -21.18
C ASN A 623 -30.68 -10.89 -20.86
N ASP A 624 -30.65 -9.63 -20.40
CA ASP A 624 -31.83 -8.88 -19.99
C ASP A 624 -32.73 -8.53 -21.19
N ASP A 625 -32.13 -8.33 -22.36
CA ASP A 625 -32.84 -8.03 -23.61
C ASP A 625 -33.54 -9.24 -24.23
N ASN A 626 -33.34 -10.45 -23.68
CA ASN A 626 -33.85 -11.71 -24.20
C ASN A 626 -33.44 -12.01 -25.66
N ASP A 627 -32.32 -11.46 -26.11
CA ASP A 627 -31.74 -11.75 -27.42
C ASP A 627 -31.05 -13.12 -27.39
N LYS A 628 -31.56 -14.08 -28.16
CA LYS A 628 -31.01 -15.44 -28.25
C LYS A 628 -29.81 -15.56 -29.18
N ASP A 629 -29.60 -14.57 -30.05
CA ASP A 629 -28.49 -14.55 -30.99
C ASP A 629 -27.25 -13.85 -30.40
N ALA A 630 -27.39 -13.24 -29.21
CA ALA A 630 -26.28 -12.63 -28.50
C ALA A 630 -25.19 -13.66 -28.17
N LEU A 631 -23.95 -13.32 -28.53
CA LEU A 631 -22.74 -14.11 -28.35
C LEU A 631 -21.96 -13.63 -27.14
N TYR A 632 -21.48 -14.59 -26.36
CA TYR A 632 -20.64 -14.36 -25.19
C TYR A 632 -19.38 -15.20 -25.28
N GLU A 633 -18.28 -14.63 -24.78
CA GLU A 633 -17.05 -15.32 -24.48
C GLU A 633 -17.00 -15.62 -22.99
N VAL A 634 -16.84 -16.89 -22.62
CA VAL A 634 -16.68 -17.34 -21.23
C VAL A 634 -15.29 -17.92 -21.07
N LYS A 635 -14.55 -17.37 -20.11
CA LYS A 635 -13.20 -17.80 -19.78
C LYS A 635 -13.18 -18.42 -18.39
N PHE A 636 -12.80 -19.68 -18.31
CA PHE A 636 -12.54 -20.37 -17.05
C PHE A 636 -11.03 -20.38 -16.79
N THR A 637 -10.62 -19.94 -15.60
CA THR A 637 -9.21 -19.81 -15.22
C THR A 637 -8.98 -20.45 -13.85
N ILE A 638 -7.86 -21.16 -13.71
CA ILE A 638 -7.33 -21.67 -12.44
C ILE A 638 -5.90 -21.13 -12.25
N GLY A 639 -5.51 -20.86 -11.00
CA GLY A 639 -4.17 -20.34 -10.72
C GLY A 639 -3.73 -20.45 -9.26
N ASP A 640 -2.42 -20.30 -9.03
CA ASP A 640 -1.73 -20.22 -7.72
C ASP A 640 -1.06 -18.84 -7.53
N GLY A 641 -1.59 -17.86 -8.27
CA GLY A 641 -1.01 -16.53 -8.46
C GLY A 641 0.26 -16.48 -9.32
N LYS A 642 1.00 -17.58 -9.49
CA LYS A 642 2.24 -17.67 -10.27
C LYS A 642 2.03 -18.27 -11.66
N ASN A 643 1.32 -19.37 -11.71
CA ASN A 643 0.96 -20.17 -12.84
C ASN A 643 -0.53 -19.99 -13.10
N ILE A 644 -0.89 -19.89 -14.37
CA ILE A 644 -2.27 -19.67 -14.80
C ILE A 644 -2.60 -20.73 -15.85
N ALA A 645 -3.72 -21.42 -15.70
CA ALA A 645 -4.29 -22.22 -16.76
C ALA A 645 -5.70 -21.75 -17.08
N HIS A 646 -6.03 -21.65 -18.37
CA HIS A 646 -7.34 -21.13 -18.80
C HIS A 646 -7.88 -21.82 -20.04
N ILE A 647 -9.20 -21.84 -20.15
CA ILE A 647 -9.95 -22.22 -21.35
C ILE A 647 -10.98 -21.14 -21.67
N THR A 648 -11.18 -20.89 -22.95
CA THR A 648 -12.19 -19.96 -23.44
C THR A 648 -13.24 -20.69 -24.27
N LYS A 649 -14.51 -20.36 -24.05
CA LYS A 649 -15.66 -20.92 -24.78
C LYS A 649 -16.55 -19.82 -25.32
N LEU A 650 -16.87 -19.90 -26.61
CA LEU A 650 -17.90 -19.08 -27.22
C LEU A 650 -19.27 -19.74 -27.09
N CYS A 651 -20.27 -18.94 -26.76
CA CYS A 651 -21.63 -19.42 -26.50
C CYS A 651 -22.70 -18.41 -26.90
N ARG A 652 -23.91 -18.91 -27.14
CA ARG A 652 -25.10 -18.07 -27.32
C ARG A 652 -25.88 -17.95 -26.02
N SER A 653 -26.58 -16.82 -25.88
CA SER A 653 -27.58 -16.62 -24.84
C SER A 653 -28.61 -17.75 -24.84
N TYR A 654 -29.04 -18.18 -23.65
CA TYR A 654 -30.00 -19.26 -23.38
C TYR A 654 -29.53 -20.68 -23.78
N GLU A 655 -28.28 -20.86 -24.22
CA GLU A 655 -27.73 -22.18 -24.49
C GLU A 655 -27.22 -22.83 -23.19
N GLN A 656 -27.59 -24.09 -22.96
CA GLN A 656 -26.95 -24.90 -21.92
C GLN A 656 -25.66 -25.50 -22.50
N ILE A 657 -24.55 -25.23 -21.82
CA ILE A 657 -23.22 -25.66 -22.25
C ILE A 657 -22.55 -26.47 -21.17
N THR A 658 -21.83 -27.52 -21.59
CA THR A 658 -20.88 -28.24 -20.75
C THR A 658 -19.56 -28.28 -21.50
N VAL A 659 -18.55 -27.64 -20.94
CA VAL A 659 -17.19 -27.64 -21.48
C VAL A 659 -16.39 -28.67 -20.72
N PHE A 660 -15.80 -29.63 -21.42
CA PHE A 660 -14.86 -30.59 -20.86
C PHE A 660 -13.43 -30.14 -21.19
N PHE A 661 -12.51 -30.26 -20.25
CA PHE A 661 -11.12 -29.83 -20.44
C PHE A 661 -10.17 -30.66 -19.56
N ASN A 662 -8.92 -30.77 -19.99
CA ASN A 662 -7.89 -31.51 -19.25
C ASN A 662 -6.96 -30.53 -18.52
N VAL A 663 -6.78 -30.73 -17.22
CA VAL A 663 -5.95 -29.89 -16.33
C VAL A 663 -4.62 -30.54 -15.93
N ALA A 664 -4.29 -31.73 -16.42
CA ALA A 664 -3.13 -32.51 -15.97
C ALA A 664 -1.81 -31.73 -16.06
N GLU A 665 -1.60 -31.00 -17.16
CA GLU A 665 -0.38 -30.20 -17.39
C GLU A 665 -0.18 -29.11 -16.33
N TYR A 666 -1.27 -28.57 -15.77
CA TYR A 666 -1.22 -27.58 -14.70
C TYR A 666 -0.88 -28.22 -13.34
N PHE A 667 -1.40 -29.42 -13.05
CA PHE A 667 -1.12 -30.10 -11.77
C PHE A 667 0.27 -30.73 -11.69
N ASP A 668 0.93 -30.95 -12.83
CA ASP A 668 2.34 -31.31 -12.86
C ASP A 668 3.25 -30.19 -12.27
N ILE A 669 2.74 -28.96 -12.15
CA ILE A 669 3.51 -27.79 -11.74
C ILE A 669 2.97 -27.04 -10.53
N ALA A 670 1.66 -27.09 -10.25
CA ALA A 670 1.02 -26.26 -9.24
C ALA A 670 -0.26 -26.87 -8.64
N LYS A 671 -0.63 -26.40 -7.45
CA LYS A 671 -1.98 -26.55 -6.86
C LYS A 671 -2.82 -25.32 -7.21
N THR A 672 -4.11 -25.30 -6.90
CA THR A 672 -5.01 -24.19 -7.27
C THR A 672 -5.44 -23.37 -6.05
N ASP A 673 -5.05 -22.10 -6.01
CA ASP A 673 -5.47 -21.15 -4.98
C ASP A 673 -6.80 -20.48 -5.32
N TYR A 674 -7.09 -20.32 -6.61
CA TYR A 674 -8.31 -19.68 -7.06
C TYR A 674 -8.88 -20.27 -8.36
N ILE A 675 -10.20 -20.16 -8.51
CA ILE A 675 -10.93 -20.31 -9.76
C ILE A 675 -11.51 -18.95 -10.13
N LYS A 676 -11.40 -18.56 -11.40
CA LYS A 676 -12.00 -17.34 -11.93
C LYS A 676 -12.82 -17.66 -13.17
N ILE A 677 -14.05 -17.15 -13.22
CA ILE A 677 -14.93 -17.25 -14.38
C ILE A 677 -15.17 -15.84 -14.89
N GLY A 678 -14.55 -15.52 -16.03
CA GLY A 678 -14.74 -14.27 -16.75
C GLY A 678 -15.75 -14.43 -17.87
N ILE A 679 -16.54 -13.39 -18.11
CA ILE A 679 -17.54 -13.34 -19.18
C ILE A 679 -17.44 -12.00 -19.89
N ARG A 680 -17.59 -12.02 -21.21
CA ARG A 680 -17.66 -10.79 -22.00
C ARG A 680 -18.71 -10.94 -23.10
N SER A 681 -19.52 -9.91 -23.28
CA SER A 681 -20.42 -9.80 -24.43
C SER A 681 -19.61 -9.54 -25.70
N LEU A 682 -19.87 -10.29 -26.77
CA LEU A 682 -19.30 -10.05 -28.10
C LEU A 682 -20.28 -9.34 -29.04
N THR A 683 -21.56 -9.28 -28.66
CA THR A 683 -22.64 -8.66 -29.45
C THR A 683 -23.68 -8.08 -28.50
N GLY A 684 -24.09 -6.83 -28.73
CA GLY A 684 -24.99 -6.12 -27.81
C GLY A 684 -24.17 -5.46 -26.69
N GLU A 685 -23.84 -4.19 -26.89
CA GLU A 685 -23.13 -3.36 -25.90
C GLU A 685 -24.13 -2.82 -24.87
N GLY A 686 -23.82 -2.96 -23.58
CA GLY A 686 -24.49 -2.22 -22.51
C GLY A 686 -25.79 -2.81 -21.93
N SER A 687 -26.22 -4.01 -22.31
CA SER A 687 -27.33 -4.71 -21.64
C SER A 687 -26.80 -5.62 -20.53
N GLY A 688 -27.46 -5.63 -19.37
CA GLY A 688 -27.15 -6.56 -18.29
C GLY A 688 -27.35 -8.02 -18.68
N TYR A 689 -26.62 -8.91 -18.01
CA TYR A 689 -26.68 -10.34 -18.25
C TYR A 689 -26.36 -11.15 -16.99
N SER A 690 -26.81 -12.40 -16.95
CA SER A 690 -26.62 -13.32 -15.85
C SER A 690 -25.94 -14.61 -16.31
N LEU A 691 -24.94 -15.05 -15.55
CA LEU A 691 -24.33 -16.37 -15.67
C LEU A 691 -24.94 -17.31 -14.65
N SER A 692 -25.44 -18.45 -15.09
CA SER A 692 -25.81 -19.56 -14.22
C SER A 692 -24.76 -20.67 -14.34
N VAL A 693 -23.94 -20.89 -13.31
CA VAL A 693 -23.02 -22.03 -13.21
C VAL A 693 -23.69 -23.14 -12.39
N ALA A 694 -23.93 -24.29 -13.02
CA ALA A 694 -24.60 -25.41 -12.36
C ALA A 694 -23.62 -26.35 -11.68
N SER A 695 -22.45 -26.60 -12.26
CA SER A 695 -21.44 -27.44 -11.63
C SER A 695 -20.04 -27.24 -12.20
N ILE A 696 -19.05 -27.49 -11.36
CA ILE A 696 -17.64 -27.71 -11.70
C ILE A 696 -17.27 -29.10 -11.17
N SER A 697 -17.06 -30.05 -12.07
CA SER A 697 -16.83 -31.47 -11.72
C SER A 697 -15.50 -31.95 -12.26
N GLY A 698 -14.83 -32.81 -11.50
CA GLY A 698 -13.68 -33.58 -11.93
C GLY A 698 -14.06 -35.03 -12.25
N TYR A 699 -13.36 -35.63 -13.20
CA TYR A 699 -13.55 -37.00 -13.66
C TYR A 699 -12.25 -37.78 -13.56
N SER A 700 -12.36 -39.02 -13.11
CA SER A 700 -11.24 -39.97 -13.04
C SER A 700 -11.55 -41.21 -13.84
N THR A 701 -10.54 -41.68 -14.57
CA THR A 701 -10.55 -43.00 -15.23
C THR A 701 -9.92 -44.08 -14.35
N GLN A 702 -9.37 -43.71 -13.18
CA GLN A 702 -8.61 -44.60 -12.30
C GLN A 702 -9.33 -44.94 -11.00
N TYR A 703 -10.11 -44.01 -10.47
CA TYR A 703 -10.76 -44.12 -9.16
C TYR A 703 -12.28 -44.00 -9.29
N THR A 704 -13.01 -44.71 -8.43
CA THR A 704 -14.46 -44.58 -8.28
C THR A 704 -14.82 -43.29 -7.54
N SER A 705 -16.07 -42.83 -7.63
CA SER A 705 -16.51 -41.62 -6.90
C SER A 705 -16.33 -41.70 -5.38
N GLU A 706 -16.49 -42.88 -4.79
CA GLU A 706 -16.30 -43.09 -3.35
C GLU A 706 -14.81 -42.94 -2.97
N GLU A 707 -13.92 -43.58 -3.74
CA GLU A 707 -12.47 -43.44 -3.56
C GLU A 707 -11.99 -42.00 -3.76
N LEU A 708 -12.54 -41.29 -4.77
CA LEU A 708 -12.19 -39.88 -5.01
C LEU A 708 -12.57 -38.99 -3.84
N ALA A 709 -13.75 -39.19 -3.25
CA ALA A 709 -14.20 -38.39 -2.11
C ALA A 709 -13.27 -38.55 -0.89
N ASP A 710 -12.86 -39.79 -0.61
CA ASP A 710 -11.91 -40.08 0.47
C ASP A 710 -10.53 -39.47 0.18
N MET A 711 -9.99 -39.68 -1.02
CA MET A 711 -8.66 -39.20 -1.40
C MET A 711 -8.54 -37.67 -1.40
N ILE A 712 -9.55 -36.97 -1.94
CA ILE A 712 -9.57 -35.50 -1.94
C ILE A 712 -9.70 -34.96 -0.52
N SER A 713 -10.52 -35.59 0.33
CA SER A 713 -10.66 -35.20 1.74
C SER A 713 -9.35 -35.39 2.52
N ASP A 714 -8.66 -36.51 2.32
CA ASP A 714 -7.37 -36.80 2.95
C ASP A 714 -6.30 -35.81 2.50
N GLU A 715 -6.23 -35.50 1.21
CA GLU A 715 -5.24 -34.55 0.67
C GLU A 715 -5.51 -33.12 1.14
N ARG A 716 -6.77 -32.67 1.20
CA ARG A 716 -7.13 -31.36 1.79
C ARG A 716 -6.70 -31.28 3.26
N SER A 717 -6.89 -32.35 4.02
CA SER A 717 -6.46 -32.42 5.42
C SER A 717 -4.94 -32.33 5.53
N ARG A 718 -4.20 -33.05 4.67
CA ARG A 718 -2.74 -32.99 4.62
C ARG A 718 -2.22 -31.60 4.29
N ILE A 719 -2.79 -30.93 3.28
CA ILE A 719 -2.40 -29.56 2.88
C ILE A 719 -2.59 -28.59 4.03
N LYS A 720 -3.75 -28.68 4.71
CA LYS A 720 -4.07 -27.86 5.87
C LYS A 720 -3.06 -28.07 7.00
N ASP A 721 -2.73 -29.32 7.32
CA ASP A 721 -1.76 -29.65 8.36
C ASP A 721 -0.35 -29.16 8.00
N ASP A 722 0.07 -29.31 6.74
CA ASP A 722 1.38 -28.83 6.26
C ASP A 722 1.49 -27.31 6.41
N ILE A 723 0.49 -26.55 5.97
CA ILE A 723 0.48 -25.08 6.05
C ILE A 723 0.47 -24.60 7.51
N ASN A 724 -0.39 -25.18 8.35
CA ASN A 724 -0.48 -24.80 9.76
C ASN A 724 0.80 -25.18 10.54
N SER A 725 1.51 -26.23 10.13
CA SER A 725 2.78 -26.60 10.76
C SER A 725 3.89 -25.57 10.47
N VAL A 726 3.87 -24.94 9.28
CA VAL A 726 4.84 -23.91 8.90
C VAL A 726 4.58 -22.62 9.68
N SER A 727 3.31 -22.21 9.82
CA SER A 727 2.94 -21.03 10.62
C SER A 727 3.31 -21.18 12.10
N ASP A 728 3.05 -22.36 12.68
CA ASP A 728 3.40 -22.67 14.08
C ASP A 728 4.92 -22.64 14.35
N THR A 729 5.72 -22.90 13.32
CA THR A 729 7.18 -22.86 13.43
C THR A 729 7.72 -21.43 13.36
N GLN A 730 7.16 -20.60 12.47
CA GLN A 730 7.48 -19.16 12.41
C GLN A 730 7.08 -18.43 13.68
N GLU A 731 5.89 -18.68 14.22
CA GLU A 731 5.42 -18.03 15.45
C GLU A 731 6.27 -18.45 16.66
N LYS A 732 6.71 -19.72 16.72
CA LYS A 732 7.67 -20.18 17.74
C LYS A 732 9.04 -19.54 17.63
N ASP A 733 9.55 -19.31 16.42
CA ASP A 733 10.85 -18.69 16.22
C ASP A 733 10.82 -17.19 16.55
N GLU A 734 9.72 -16.49 16.28
CA GLU A 734 9.52 -15.10 16.72
C GLU A 734 9.41 -15.00 18.25
N VAL A 735 8.61 -15.86 18.89
CA VAL A 735 8.49 -15.91 20.34
C VAL A 735 9.81 -16.31 21.00
N ASN A 736 10.55 -17.27 20.44
CA ASN A 736 11.87 -17.66 20.94
C ASN A 736 12.89 -16.53 20.77
N THR A 737 12.84 -15.76 19.68
CA THR A 737 13.72 -14.60 19.47
C THR A 737 13.43 -13.51 20.50
N VAL A 738 12.15 -13.21 20.78
CA VAL A 738 11.75 -12.27 21.84
C VAL A 738 12.19 -12.77 23.22
N ILE A 739 12.08 -14.07 23.52
CA ILE A 739 12.53 -14.67 24.79
C ILE A 739 14.05 -14.59 24.92
N VAL A 740 14.82 -14.87 23.85
CA VAL A 740 16.28 -14.80 23.86
C VAL A 740 16.76 -13.36 24.04
N VAL A 741 16.17 -12.39 23.34
CA VAL A 741 16.49 -10.96 23.48
C VAL A 741 16.18 -10.47 24.90
N THR A 742 15.03 -10.88 25.46
CA THR A 742 14.65 -10.52 26.84
C THR A 742 15.58 -11.18 27.87
N ALA A 743 15.97 -12.45 27.66
CA ALA A 743 16.91 -13.15 28.54
C ALA A 743 18.31 -12.53 28.52
N VAL A 744 18.80 -12.13 27.34
CA VAL A 744 20.07 -11.41 27.19
C VAL A 744 20.02 -10.06 27.90
N ALA A 745 18.93 -9.30 27.77
CA ALA A 745 18.75 -8.02 28.47
C ALA A 745 18.77 -8.19 30.01
N VAL A 746 18.13 -9.24 30.53
CA VAL A 746 18.15 -9.56 31.96
C VAL A 746 19.54 -9.96 32.44
N VAL A 747 20.27 -10.80 31.69
CA VAL A 747 21.63 -11.20 32.04
C VAL A 747 22.58 -9.99 32.03
N VAL A 748 22.47 -9.11 31.03
CA VAL A 748 23.25 -7.86 30.97
C VAL A 748 22.91 -6.94 32.14
N ALA A 749 21.64 -6.82 32.52
CA ALA A 749 21.23 -6.04 33.69
C ALA A 749 21.77 -6.62 35.00
N VAL A 750 21.76 -7.94 35.17
CA VAL A 750 22.31 -8.62 36.36
C VAL A 750 23.84 -8.47 36.44
N ILE A 751 24.55 -8.60 35.31
CA ILE A 751 25.99 -8.37 35.24
C ILE A 751 26.32 -6.91 35.55
N ALA A 752 25.55 -5.97 35.01
CA ALA A 752 25.74 -4.54 35.28
C ALA A 752 25.50 -4.20 36.77
N ILE A 753 24.47 -4.77 37.39
CA ILE A 753 24.21 -4.62 38.83
C ILE A 753 25.33 -5.25 39.66
N GLY A 754 25.82 -6.44 39.27
CA GLY A 754 26.94 -7.12 39.92
C GLY A 754 28.24 -6.32 39.83
N LEU A 755 28.56 -5.78 38.66
CA LEU A 755 29.71 -4.90 38.46
C LEU A 755 29.58 -3.61 39.26
N PHE A 756 28.39 -2.99 39.25
CA PHE A 756 28.12 -1.79 40.05
C PHE A 756 28.29 -2.04 41.56
N MET A 757 27.85 -3.20 42.06
CA MET A 757 28.06 -3.59 43.46
C MET A 757 29.54 -3.89 43.78
N CYS A 758 30.30 -4.47 42.84
CA CYS A 758 31.74 -4.68 43.01
C CYS A 758 32.51 -3.36 43.04
N PHE A 759 32.24 -2.44 42.11
CA PHE A 759 32.91 -1.13 42.08
C PHE A 759 32.59 -0.28 43.32
N ARG A 760 31.38 -0.40 43.87
CA ARG A 760 31.00 0.33 45.08
C ARG A 760 31.60 -0.24 46.38
N ARG A 761 32.13 -1.47 46.34
CA ARG A 761 32.76 -2.12 47.49
C ARG A 761 34.25 -1.77 47.65
N ASP A 762 34.88 -1.23 46.60
CA ASP A 762 36.25 -0.72 46.66
C ASP A 762 36.34 0.76 47.09
N GLU A 763 35.19 1.44 47.28
CA GLU A 763 35.10 2.84 47.76
C GLU A 763 34.64 2.98 49.23
N THR A 764 34.56 1.88 49.98
CA THR A 764 34.34 1.87 51.45
C THR A 764 35.40 1.02 52.14
#